data_AF-A0A8H7HUR0-F1
#
_entry.id   AF-A0A8H7HUR0-F1
#
_cell.length_a   1.000
_cell.length_b   1.000
_cell.length_c   1.000
_cell.angle_alpha   90.00
_cell.angle_beta   90.00
_cell.angle_gamma   90.00
#
_symmetry.space_group_name_H-M   'P 1'
#
loop_
_entity.id
_entity.type
_entity.pdbx_description
1 polymer ?
#
loop_
_entity_poly.entity_id
_entity_poly.type
_entity_poly.pdbx_seq_one_letter_code
_entity_poly.pdbx_strand_id
1 'polypeptide(L)'
;MMSFKISAAFVMLGAASTVSAHAASPLAVAVALENFKNAKIVPDVLSTFNPSGLMTLNFTTGVGRPAIGEAVARTNVSDTPVLMIRGSEEAEAQAGGPFNVTNTRYTVLCIDGNTAGSSNPGGYNLHYLENNLAYGENHDHTVTLNSTGSPVVAYAAPNPPSGSGPHRYIWLTYAQPGDFSAPSSPAPGSGVALFNLTQYTSAANLGNPIVGTYFTVQEGAANASVASTTAVDSTTLPQYTATATASTNSTHGDGHSNSGAKSTVWIPGNSNELTVDSDLVYHHESVQFAYIALSNTTYFVSTSAKNYDALSCTPTTQLAFRRSFATPVDITPHKLNIPTPVAASASDLAPLEKYIYDCILNGPPSAPLSRIHTEYKSHAGRVLDVQLPYESRPGAQRRVSPLSPDNNEIVLVAHLVVTKAGRRHVSLSSGFALNFDTEGEGEQCIATCCHSLEEAEPQITRIVSPEACMSPSGLYIFPASGSPVPVTGVHSSLPRHDILLLSIPHTTPRLRALPLSPYPAPEGSPLSVRLLSSHGQPELQSHGGKEVWGEWLDGFALRKWVTEGKVLGYRDLAGRESKPGTYDALSHMLFNVLPTPGSSGAPLVDEHGAVVGMALGTRMDNRVEGNRGWGVPAELIYEMFTLPGLNLKKK
;
A
#
# COMPACT_ATOMS: atom_id res chain seq x y z
N MET A 1 -42.50 51.13 9.10
CA MET A 1 -41.06 51.44 9.11
C MET A 1 -40.30 50.15 9.36
N MET A 2 -39.66 49.63 8.31
CA MET A 2 -38.95 48.34 8.29
C MET A 2 -37.62 48.42 9.04
N SER A 3 -37.33 47.40 9.84
CA SER A 3 -36.03 47.21 10.49
C SER A 3 -35.16 46.33 9.58
N PHE A 4 -34.05 46.88 9.08
CA PHE A 4 -33.08 46.19 8.22
C PHE A 4 -32.17 45.29 9.06
N LYS A 5 -32.21 43.98 8.80
CA LYS A 5 -31.20 43.02 9.29
C LYS A 5 -30.05 42.98 8.29
N ILE A 6 -28.83 43.31 8.72
CA ILE A 6 -27.61 43.09 7.95
C ILE A 6 -27.11 41.67 8.27
N SER A 7 -27.27 40.74 7.34
CA SER A 7 -26.61 39.44 7.37
C SER A 7 -25.16 39.61 6.93
N ALA A 8 -24.21 39.29 7.82
CA ALA A 8 -22.82 39.12 7.44
C ALA A 8 -22.66 37.77 6.72
N ALA A 9 -22.38 37.82 5.41
CA ALA A 9 -22.00 36.66 4.62
C ALA A 9 -20.57 36.26 5.00
N PHE A 10 -20.42 35.08 5.61
CA PHE A 10 -19.12 34.42 5.77
C PHE A 10 -18.69 33.89 4.39
N VAL A 11 -17.72 34.55 3.78
CA VAL A 11 -16.96 34.01 2.64
C VAL A 11 -16.05 32.92 3.22
N MET A 12 -16.46 31.66 3.08
CA MET A 12 -15.60 30.51 3.34
C MET A 12 -14.54 30.46 2.25
N LEU A 13 -13.37 31.01 2.54
CA LEU A 13 -12.15 30.72 1.78
C LEU A 13 -11.76 29.28 2.11
N GLY A 14 -12.22 28.34 1.28
CA GLY A 14 -11.80 26.95 1.37
C GLY A 14 -10.29 26.88 1.10
N ALA A 15 -9.50 26.56 2.12
CA ALA A 15 -8.13 26.11 1.91
C ALA A 15 -8.20 24.79 1.13
N ALA A 16 -7.86 24.84 -0.15
CA ALA A 16 -7.66 23.66 -0.96
C ALA A 16 -6.56 22.83 -0.30
N SER A 17 -6.97 21.72 0.31
CA SER A 17 -6.05 20.69 0.78
C SER A 17 -5.50 20.04 -0.49
N THR A 18 -4.27 20.35 -0.88
CA THR A 18 -3.59 19.63 -1.96
C THR A 18 -3.24 18.25 -1.44
N VAL A 19 -4.20 17.33 -1.52
CA VAL A 19 -3.96 15.90 -1.35
C VAL A 19 -3.22 15.46 -2.62
N SER A 20 -1.96 15.07 -2.51
CA SER A 20 -1.22 14.50 -3.64
C SER A 20 -1.67 13.06 -3.88
N ALA A 21 -1.99 12.72 -5.13
CA ALA A 21 -2.21 11.36 -5.60
C ALA A 21 -1.00 10.47 -5.31
N HIS A 22 -1.22 9.18 -5.05
CA HIS A 22 -0.15 8.19 -5.09
C HIS A 22 0.02 7.71 -6.54
N ALA A 23 1.25 7.75 -7.04
CA ALA A 23 1.60 7.30 -8.38
C ALA A 23 1.29 5.80 -8.59
N ALA A 24 1.17 5.36 -9.84
CA ALA A 24 1.05 3.96 -10.21
C ALA A 24 2.29 3.18 -9.72
N SER A 25 2.06 2.05 -9.04
CA SER A 25 3.15 1.24 -8.53
C SER A 25 3.97 0.65 -9.70
N PRO A 26 5.30 0.51 -9.55
CA PRO A 26 6.14 -0.14 -10.55
C PRO A 26 5.65 -1.55 -10.92
N LEU A 27 5.12 -2.30 -9.95
CA LEU A 27 4.54 -3.62 -10.17
C LEU A 27 3.33 -3.56 -11.10
N ALA A 28 2.38 -2.65 -10.86
CA ALA A 28 1.20 -2.53 -11.71
C ALA A 28 1.58 -2.14 -13.15
N VAL A 29 2.59 -1.29 -13.33
CA VAL A 29 3.14 -0.93 -14.65
C VAL A 29 3.81 -2.13 -15.32
N ALA A 30 4.56 -2.94 -14.59
CA ALA A 30 5.17 -4.18 -15.11
C ALA A 30 4.10 -5.22 -15.50
N VAL A 31 3.05 -5.37 -14.69
CA VAL A 31 1.90 -6.25 -14.99
C VAL A 31 1.17 -5.77 -16.25
N ALA A 32 1.02 -4.46 -16.46
CA ALA A 32 0.42 -3.93 -17.68
C ALA A 32 1.26 -4.29 -18.92
N LEU A 33 2.58 -4.10 -18.86
CA LEU A 33 3.50 -4.49 -19.93
C LEU A 33 3.39 -5.98 -20.27
N GLU A 34 3.36 -6.82 -19.25
CA GLU A 34 3.39 -8.27 -19.44
C GLU A 34 2.05 -8.79 -19.94
N ASN A 35 0.93 -8.21 -19.51
CA ASN A 35 -0.37 -8.48 -20.11
C ASN A 35 -0.39 -8.17 -21.62
N PHE A 36 0.25 -7.08 -22.05
CA PHE A 36 0.38 -6.77 -23.48
C PHE A 36 1.21 -7.82 -24.23
N LYS A 37 2.26 -8.39 -23.62
CA LYS A 37 3.04 -9.48 -24.21
C LYS A 37 2.25 -10.78 -24.26
N ASN A 38 1.59 -11.15 -23.16
CA ASN A 38 0.83 -12.39 -23.06
C ASN A 38 -0.38 -12.40 -24.02
N ALA A 39 -1.02 -11.25 -24.17
CA ALA A 39 -2.08 -11.05 -25.15
C ALA A 39 -1.57 -10.99 -26.60
N LYS A 40 -0.25 -11.08 -26.82
CA LYS A 40 0.43 -10.86 -28.11
C LYS A 40 0.15 -9.50 -28.73
N ILE A 41 -0.31 -8.51 -27.96
CA ILE A 41 -0.41 -7.13 -28.45
C ILE A 41 1.00 -6.63 -28.80
N VAL A 42 1.98 -7.02 -27.98
CA VAL A 42 3.39 -7.04 -28.38
C VAL A 42 3.75 -8.49 -28.74
N PRO A 43 4.18 -8.81 -29.98
CA PRO A 43 4.51 -7.89 -31.08
C PRO A 43 3.41 -7.67 -32.13
N ASP A 44 2.23 -8.31 -32.06
CA ASP A 44 1.27 -8.33 -33.19
C ASP A 44 0.73 -6.95 -33.59
N VAL A 45 0.66 -6.02 -32.63
CA VAL A 45 0.06 -4.68 -32.78
C VAL A 45 1.10 -3.58 -32.59
N LEU A 46 1.93 -3.74 -31.57
CA LEU A 46 3.02 -2.83 -31.25
C LEU A 46 4.35 -3.58 -31.30
N SER A 47 5.34 -3.01 -31.98
CA SER A 47 6.70 -3.56 -31.97
C SER A 47 7.34 -3.48 -30.58
N THR A 48 7.02 -2.44 -29.81
CA THR A 48 7.49 -2.22 -28.44
C THR A 48 6.40 -1.54 -27.61
N PHE A 49 6.40 -1.81 -26.31
CA PHE A 49 5.59 -1.10 -25.34
C PHE A 49 6.42 -0.93 -24.07
N ASN A 50 6.53 0.31 -23.58
CA ASN A 50 7.25 0.62 -22.35
C ASN A 50 6.40 1.62 -21.55
N PRO A 51 5.36 1.13 -20.85
CA PRO A 51 4.42 2.01 -20.16
C PRO A 51 5.13 2.78 -19.04
N SER A 52 4.74 4.04 -18.88
CA SER A 52 5.19 4.94 -17.81
C SER A 52 4.08 5.22 -16.79
N GLY A 53 3.03 4.41 -16.84
CA GLY A 53 1.84 4.55 -16.03
C GLY A 53 0.77 3.52 -16.39
N LEU A 54 -0.45 3.78 -15.96
CA LEU A 54 -1.62 2.92 -16.15
C LEU A 54 -2.74 3.66 -16.85
N MET A 55 -3.54 2.90 -17.61
CA MET A 55 -4.81 3.34 -18.16
C MET A 55 -5.94 2.54 -17.52
N THR A 56 -7.00 3.22 -17.11
CA THR A 56 -8.23 2.61 -16.59
C THR A 56 -9.40 3.11 -17.42
N LEU A 57 -10.22 2.19 -17.90
CA LEU A 57 -11.51 2.49 -18.51
C LEU A 57 -12.57 2.44 -17.42
N ASN A 58 -13.52 3.36 -17.44
CA ASN A 58 -14.68 3.32 -16.56
C ASN A 58 -15.97 3.44 -17.37
N PHE A 59 -16.61 2.30 -17.62
CA PHE A 59 -17.94 2.21 -18.20
C PHE A 59 -18.97 2.52 -17.11
N THR A 60 -19.57 3.70 -17.17
CA THR A 60 -20.55 4.18 -16.17
C THR A 60 -21.81 3.32 -16.11
N THR A 61 -22.02 2.53 -17.15
CA THR A 61 -23.12 1.60 -17.39
C THR A 61 -22.48 0.28 -17.85
N GLY A 62 -22.84 -0.84 -17.24
CA GLY A 62 -22.26 -2.15 -17.57
C GLY A 62 -21.16 -2.60 -16.61
N VAL A 63 -19.95 -2.91 -17.13
CA VAL A 63 -18.90 -3.64 -16.38
C VAL A 63 -18.19 -2.77 -15.32
N GLY A 64 -18.36 -1.45 -15.35
CA GLY A 64 -17.56 -0.56 -14.52
C GLY A 64 -16.13 -0.46 -15.05
N ARG A 65 -15.15 -0.90 -14.26
CA ARG A 65 -13.73 -0.81 -14.59
C ARG A 65 -13.17 -2.20 -14.92
N PRO A 66 -13.14 -2.61 -16.19
CA PRO A 66 -12.63 -3.93 -16.53
C PRO A 66 -11.14 -4.02 -16.22
N ALA A 67 -10.71 -5.16 -15.67
CA ALA A 67 -9.30 -5.47 -15.53
C ALA A 67 -8.64 -5.57 -16.92
N ILE A 68 -7.32 -5.38 -16.97
CA ILE A 68 -6.57 -5.62 -18.21
C ILE A 68 -6.72 -7.09 -18.63
N GLY A 69 -7.16 -7.28 -19.86
CA GLY A 69 -7.42 -8.60 -20.43
C GLY A 69 -8.70 -9.29 -19.96
N GLU A 70 -9.55 -8.62 -19.17
CA GLU A 70 -10.81 -9.20 -18.72
C GLU A 70 -11.71 -9.60 -19.91
N ALA A 71 -12.34 -10.77 -19.82
CA ALA A 71 -13.39 -11.18 -20.73
C ALA A 71 -14.70 -10.52 -20.31
N VAL A 72 -15.23 -9.63 -21.16
CA VAL A 72 -16.42 -8.84 -20.86
C VAL A 72 -17.54 -9.13 -21.86
N ALA A 73 -18.78 -9.13 -21.38
CA ALA A 73 -19.94 -9.25 -22.24
C ALA A 73 -20.10 -8.00 -23.10
N ARG A 74 -20.46 -8.15 -24.38
CA ARG A 74 -20.65 -7.05 -25.34
C ARG A 74 -21.58 -5.96 -24.82
N THR A 75 -22.65 -6.35 -24.12
CA THR A 75 -23.64 -5.43 -23.54
C THR A 75 -23.09 -4.57 -22.41
N ASN A 76 -22.01 -5.01 -21.75
CA ASN A 76 -21.44 -4.31 -20.60
C ASN A 76 -20.43 -3.22 -20.98
N VAL A 77 -20.11 -3.12 -22.27
CA VAL A 77 -19.16 -2.15 -22.84
C VAL A 77 -19.77 -1.43 -24.04
N SER A 78 -21.10 -1.21 -24.00
CA SER A 78 -21.82 -0.58 -25.10
C SER A 78 -21.68 0.95 -25.12
N ASP A 79 -21.54 1.56 -23.95
CA ASP A 79 -21.41 3.02 -23.82
C ASP A 79 -19.93 3.46 -23.83
N THR A 80 -19.68 4.71 -24.19
CA THR A 80 -18.32 5.27 -24.22
C THR A 80 -17.73 5.30 -22.80
N PRO A 81 -16.54 4.72 -22.55
CA PRO A 81 -15.95 4.74 -21.22
C PRO A 81 -15.39 6.13 -20.90
N VAL A 82 -15.41 6.46 -19.61
CA VAL A 82 -14.56 7.53 -19.07
C VAL A 82 -13.12 7.03 -19.06
N LEU A 83 -12.22 7.83 -19.63
CA LEU A 83 -10.81 7.50 -19.79
C LEU A 83 -10.01 8.04 -18.63
N MET A 84 -9.31 7.16 -17.92
CA MET A 84 -8.47 7.54 -16.79
C MET A 84 -7.02 7.12 -17.01
N ILE A 85 -6.08 7.97 -16.62
CA ILE A 85 -4.64 7.64 -16.63
C ILE A 85 -4.01 7.93 -15.28
N ARG A 86 -2.88 7.28 -14.98
CA ARG A 86 -2.07 7.54 -13.79
C ARG A 86 -0.61 7.26 -14.09
N GLY A 87 0.30 8.14 -13.72
CA GLY A 87 1.72 7.93 -13.94
C GLY A 87 2.43 7.13 -12.86
N SER A 88 3.55 6.49 -13.19
CA SER A 88 4.49 5.98 -12.17
C SER A 88 5.17 7.14 -11.44
N GLU A 89 5.69 6.90 -10.24
CA GLU A 89 6.32 7.98 -9.43
C GLU A 89 7.43 8.69 -10.20
N GLU A 90 8.26 7.93 -10.90
CA GLU A 90 9.31 8.48 -11.77
C GLU A 90 8.72 9.35 -12.87
N ALA A 91 7.64 8.91 -13.51
CA ALA A 91 7.02 9.66 -14.58
C ALA A 91 6.30 10.91 -14.06
N GLU A 92 5.66 10.85 -12.89
CA GLU A 92 5.10 12.03 -12.20
C GLU A 92 6.21 13.03 -11.82
N ALA A 93 7.37 12.54 -11.36
CA ALA A 93 8.51 13.37 -11.01
C ALA A 93 9.16 14.04 -12.23
N GLN A 94 9.39 13.29 -13.31
CA GLN A 94 9.93 13.82 -14.58
C GLN A 94 8.99 14.86 -15.20
N ALA A 95 7.69 14.71 -14.98
CA ALA A 95 6.67 15.60 -15.52
C ALA A 95 6.41 16.85 -14.65
N GLY A 96 7.02 16.95 -13.46
CA GLY A 96 6.92 18.12 -12.57
C GLY A 96 5.63 18.18 -11.74
N GLY A 97 5.01 17.03 -11.46
CA GLY A 97 3.64 16.91 -10.95
C GLY A 97 2.84 15.97 -11.87
N PRO A 98 1.57 15.65 -11.56
CA PRO A 98 0.94 14.50 -12.19
C PRO A 98 0.91 14.64 -13.72
N PHE A 99 1.71 13.84 -14.42
CA PHE A 99 1.92 13.71 -15.86
C PHE A 99 1.98 15.03 -16.66
N ASN A 100 2.43 16.13 -16.04
CA ASN A 100 2.51 17.48 -16.62
C ASN A 100 1.16 17.99 -17.17
N VAL A 101 0.15 17.89 -16.30
CA VAL A 101 -1.20 18.50 -16.28
C VAL A 101 -1.49 19.76 -17.09
N THR A 102 -0.53 20.67 -17.30
CA THR A 102 -0.83 22.01 -17.82
C THR A 102 -0.58 22.18 -19.31
N ASN A 103 0.39 21.46 -19.87
CA ASN A 103 0.87 21.72 -21.23
C ASN A 103 0.80 20.51 -22.17
N THR A 104 0.71 19.29 -21.65
CA THR A 104 0.67 18.09 -22.48
C THR A 104 -0.76 17.75 -22.89
N ARG A 105 -0.94 17.44 -24.17
CA ARG A 105 -2.20 16.91 -24.72
C ARG A 105 -2.03 15.44 -25.07
N TYR A 106 -3.14 14.71 -25.08
CA TYR A 106 -3.12 13.28 -25.34
C TYR A 106 -3.94 12.92 -26.57
N THR A 107 -3.46 11.91 -27.30
CA THR A 107 -4.24 11.18 -28.30
C THR A 107 -4.58 9.80 -27.73
N VAL A 108 -5.85 9.44 -27.72
CA VAL A 108 -6.33 8.12 -27.29
C VAL A 108 -7.04 7.45 -28.46
N LEU A 109 -6.77 6.15 -28.64
CA LEU A 109 -7.46 5.33 -29.63
C LEU A 109 -7.82 3.95 -29.08
N CYS A 110 -8.88 3.37 -29.63
CA CYS A 110 -9.30 1.99 -29.40
C CYS A 110 -9.32 1.24 -30.73
N ILE A 111 -8.61 0.11 -30.82
CA ILE A 111 -8.59 -0.74 -32.01
C ILE A 111 -8.99 -2.18 -31.67
N ASP A 112 -9.66 -2.85 -32.61
CA ASP A 112 -9.87 -4.30 -32.56
C ASP A 112 -8.63 -5.01 -33.11
N GLY A 113 -7.86 -5.62 -32.21
CA GLY A 113 -6.67 -6.41 -32.52
C GLY A 113 -6.98 -7.83 -33.03
N ASN A 114 -8.25 -8.21 -33.14
CA ASN A 114 -8.70 -9.58 -33.39
C ASN A 114 -8.20 -10.54 -32.27
N THR A 115 -8.37 -11.84 -32.46
CA THR A 115 -7.87 -12.86 -31.52
C THR A 115 -6.34 -12.84 -31.41
N ALA A 116 -5.81 -13.23 -30.25
CA ALA A 116 -4.37 -13.24 -30.02
C ALA A 116 -3.62 -14.13 -31.01
N GLY A 117 -2.55 -13.60 -31.61
CA GLY A 117 -1.78 -14.26 -32.67
C GLY A 117 -2.36 -14.07 -34.08
N SER A 118 -3.46 -13.33 -34.25
CA SER A 118 -3.96 -12.96 -35.57
C SER A 118 -3.04 -11.95 -36.26
N SER A 119 -2.75 -12.18 -37.54
CA SER A 119 -2.11 -11.18 -38.39
C SER A 119 -3.15 -10.19 -38.91
N ASN A 120 -2.86 -8.89 -38.85
CA ASN A 120 -3.75 -7.82 -39.29
C ASN A 120 -3.12 -6.99 -40.44
N PRO A 121 -2.79 -7.60 -41.61
CA PRO A 121 -2.04 -6.92 -42.68
C PRO A 121 -2.81 -5.76 -43.33
N GLY A 122 -4.14 -5.76 -43.24
CA GLY A 122 -4.97 -4.66 -43.71
C GLY A 122 -5.03 -3.48 -42.73
N GLY A 123 -4.62 -3.67 -41.48
CA GLY A 123 -4.87 -2.74 -40.37
C GLY A 123 -5.90 -3.28 -39.39
N TYR A 124 -6.33 -2.42 -38.46
CA TYR A 124 -7.23 -2.76 -37.37
C TYR A 124 -8.55 -2.02 -37.52
N ASN A 125 -9.67 -2.56 -37.02
CA ASN A 125 -10.89 -1.75 -36.97
C ASN A 125 -10.73 -0.70 -35.86
N LEU A 126 -10.82 0.57 -36.22
CA LEU A 126 -10.75 1.68 -35.26
C LEU A 126 -12.12 1.92 -34.65
N HIS A 127 -12.22 1.70 -33.34
CA HIS A 127 -13.44 1.85 -32.56
C HIS A 127 -13.54 3.20 -31.87
N TYR A 128 -12.43 3.90 -31.64
CA TYR A 128 -12.41 5.24 -31.06
C TYR A 128 -11.10 5.93 -31.43
N LEU A 129 -11.15 7.22 -31.69
CA LEU A 129 -9.97 8.07 -31.83
C LEU A 129 -10.32 9.49 -31.41
N GLU A 130 -9.58 10.01 -30.46
CA GLU A 130 -9.67 11.39 -30.04
C GLU A 130 -8.29 11.99 -29.82
N ASN A 131 -8.11 13.20 -30.32
CA ASN A 131 -6.89 13.99 -30.17
C ASN A 131 -7.16 15.15 -29.22
N ASN A 132 -6.10 15.74 -28.70
CA ASN A 132 -6.14 16.96 -27.89
C ASN A 132 -6.89 16.79 -26.56
N LEU A 133 -7.00 15.55 -26.07
CA LEU A 133 -7.54 15.27 -24.74
C LEU A 133 -6.70 16.02 -23.71
N ALA A 134 -7.39 16.78 -22.85
CA ALA A 134 -6.76 17.52 -21.77
C ALA A 134 -6.88 16.76 -20.47
N TYR A 135 -5.95 17.03 -19.58
CA TYR A 135 -6.01 16.54 -18.23
C TYR A 135 -7.17 17.19 -17.45
N GLY A 136 -7.94 16.38 -16.72
CA GLY A 136 -8.86 16.80 -15.67
C GLY A 136 -8.55 16.11 -14.34
N GLU A 137 -8.25 16.89 -13.30
CA GLU A 137 -8.03 16.34 -11.96
C GLU A 137 -9.38 16.06 -11.28
N ASN A 138 -9.61 14.83 -10.86
CA ASN A 138 -10.74 14.48 -10.00
C ASN A 138 -10.39 14.62 -8.51
N HIS A 139 -11.40 14.79 -7.66
CA HIS A 139 -11.27 14.83 -6.20
C HIS A 139 -10.70 13.54 -5.58
N ASP A 140 -10.67 12.41 -6.32
CA ASP A 140 -10.05 11.16 -5.89
C ASP A 140 -8.67 10.91 -6.51
N HIS A 141 -8.11 11.94 -7.16
CA HIS A 141 -6.80 11.97 -7.81
C HIS A 141 -6.58 10.89 -8.89
N THR A 142 -7.67 10.33 -9.42
CA THR A 142 -7.64 9.77 -10.77
C THR A 142 -7.60 10.91 -11.78
N VAL A 143 -6.76 10.79 -12.80
CA VAL A 143 -6.76 11.73 -13.91
C VAL A 143 -7.83 11.29 -14.88
N THR A 144 -8.82 12.13 -15.15
CA THR A 144 -9.69 11.91 -16.30
C THR A 144 -9.12 12.63 -17.50
N LEU A 145 -9.07 11.95 -18.64
CA LEU A 145 -8.81 12.60 -19.92
C LEU A 145 -10.11 13.24 -20.39
N ASN A 146 -10.19 14.55 -20.24
CA ASN A 146 -11.33 15.34 -20.63
C ASN A 146 -11.25 15.70 -22.11
N SER A 147 -12.35 15.44 -22.82
CA SER A 147 -12.54 15.95 -24.16
C SER A 147 -12.48 17.47 -24.18
N THR A 148 -11.72 18.02 -25.12
CA THR A 148 -11.74 19.47 -25.43
C THR A 148 -12.41 19.77 -26.76
N GLY A 149 -13.06 18.77 -27.37
CA GLY A 149 -13.68 18.85 -28.69
C GLY A 149 -14.64 17.69 -28.94
N SER A 150 -14.59 17.12 -30.14
CA SER A 150 -15.31 15.90 -30.46
C SER A 150 -14.31 14.83 -30.93
N PRO A 151 -14.55 13.54 -30.63
CA PRO A 151 -13.75 12.46 -31.18
C PRO A 151 -13.69 12.55 -32.71
N VAL A 152 -12.53 12.23 -33.28
CA VAL A 152 -12.40 12.04 -34.73
C VAL A 152 -13.23 10.82 -35.15
N VAL A 153 -13.15 9.76 -34.35
CA VAL A 153 -14.00 8.57 -34.44
C VAL A 153 -14.66 8.38 -33.08
N ALA A 154 -15.99 8.55 -33.03
CA ALA A 154 -16.77 8.32 -31.81
C ALA A 154 -16.71 6.84 -31.43
N TYR A 155 -16.80 6.55 -30.13
CA TYR A 155 -16.73 5.18 -29.65
C TYR A 155 -17.86 4.34 -30.24
N ALA A 156 -17.49 3.23 -30.88
CA ALA A 156 -18.42 2.22 -31.32
C ALA A 156 -18.22 0.95 -30.50
N ALA A 157 -19.32 0.42 -29.96
CA ALA A 157 -19.29 -0.79 -29.14
C ALA A 157 -18.69 -1.99 -29.90
N PRO A 158 -18.02 -2.91 -29.18
CA PRO A 158 -17.58 -4.19 -29.70
C PRO A 158 -18.67 -4.93 -30.47
N ASN A 159 -18.31 -5.52 -31.60
CA ASN A 159 -19.20 -6.40 -32.37
C ASN A 159 -18.39 -7.47 -33.14
N PRO A 160 -17.63 -8.32 -32.43
CA PRO A 160 -16.84 -9.36 -33.10
C PRO A 160 -17.78 -10.35 -33.81
N PRO A 161 -17.38 -10.92 -34.97
CA PRO A 161 -18.19 -11.92 -35.65
C PRO A 161 -18.46 -13.15 -34.76
N SER A 162 -19.69 -13.66 -34.78
CA SER A 162 -20.02 -14.86 -34.01
C SER A 162 -19.12 -16.04 -34.37
N GLY A 163 -18.47 -16.61 -33.37
CA GLY A 163 -17.56 -17.76 -33.49
C GLY A 163 -16.15 -17.45 -33.96
N SER A 164 -15.76 -16.16 -34.10
CA SER A 164 -14.37 -15.78 -34.40
C SER A 164 -13.42 -15.96 -33.22
N GLY A 165 -13.95 -16.08 -31.99
CA GLY A 165 -13.18 -16.13 -30.75
C GLY A 165 -13.12 -14.77 -30.04
N PRO A 166 -12.31 -14.63 -28.97
CA PRO A 166 -12.21 -13.41 -28.19
C PRO A 166 -11.35 -12.37 -28.90
N HIS A 167 -11.96 -11.29 -29.36
CA HIS A 167 -11.26 -10.15 -29.96
C HIS A 167 -10.69 -9.23 -28.87
N ARG A 168 -9.47 -8.73 -29.07
CA ARG A 168 -8.78 -7.80 -28.15
C ARG A 168 -9.16 -6.36 -28.50
N TYR A 169 -9.87 -5.66 -27.63
CA TYR A 169 -10.18 -4.22 -27.79
C TYR A 169 -9.12 -3.41 -27.05
N ILE A 170 -8.15 -2.92 -27.81
CA ILE A 170 -6.89 -2.37 -27.30
C ILE A 170 -6.97 -0.86 -27.26
N TRP A 171 -6.80 -0.30 -26.07
CA TRP A 171 -6.78 1.13 -25.82
C TRP A 171 -5.36 1.61 -25.61
N LEU A 172 -4.95 2.60 -26.40
CA LEU A 172 -3.61 3.18 -26.38
C LEU A 172 -3.69 4.68 -26.18
N THR A 173 -2.84 5.20 -25.30
CA THR A 173 -2.71 6.64 -25.05
C THR A 173 -1.31 7.11 -25.40
N TYR A 174 -1.24 8.19 -26.18
CA TYR A 174 -0.01 8.82 -26.64
C TYR A 174 0.08 10.24 -26.08
N ALA A 175 1.25 10.62 -25.57
CA ALA A 175 1.55 12.03 -25.33
C ALA A 175 1.83 12.72 -26.67
N GLN A 176 1.16 13.84 -26.92
CA GLN A 176 1.36 14.63 -28.13
C GLN A 176 2.65 15.46 -28.01
N PRO A 177 3.53 15.45 -29.03
CA PRO A 177 4.66 16.38 -29.07
C PRO A 177 4.16 17.82 -29.29
N GLY A 178 5.03 18.81 -29.05
CA GLY A 178 4.70 20.22 -29.24
C GLY A 178 4.36 20.61 -30.69
N ASP A 179 4.79 19.81 -31.67
CA ASP A 179 4.52 19.97 -33.10
C ASP A 179 3.42 19.02 -33.62
N PHE A 180 2.61 18.46 -32.71
CA PHE A 180 1.53 17.54 -33.07
C PHE A 180 0.58 18.16 -34.11
N SER A 181 0.30 17.39 -35.16
CA SER A 181 -0.73 17.71 -36.16
C SER A 181 -1.56 16.47 -36.44
N ALA A 182 -2.87 16.56 -36.21
CA ALA A 182 -3.78 15.46 -36.51
C ALA A 182 -3.81 15.16 -38.02
N PRO A 183 -3.59 13.91 -38.45
CA PRO A 183 -3.78 13.51 -39.85
C PRO A 183 -5.24 13.71 -40.29
N SER A 184 -5.43 14.00 -41.58
CA SER A 184 -6.77 14.20 -42.17
C SER A 184 -7.57 12.91 -42.36
N SER A 185 -6.93 11.75 -42.19
CA SER A 185 -7.55 10.43 -42.27
C SER A 185 -7.26 9.65 -40.98
N PRO A 186 -8.28 9.12 -40.28
CA PRO A 186 -9.71 9.24 -40.60
C PRO A 186 -10.22 10.68 -40.47
N ALA A 187 -11.24 11.03 -41.25
CA ALA A 187 -11.87 12.35 -41.16
C ALA A 187 -12.81 12.40 -39.93
N PRO A 188 -12.97 13.57 -39.27
CA PRO A 188 -13.91 13.69 -38.16
C PRO A 188 -15.33 13.19 -38.52
N GLY A 189 -15.92 12.38 -37.64
CA GLY A 189 -17.23 11.76 -37.87
C GLY A 189 -17.16 10.44 -38.65
N SER A 190 -15.96 9.92 -38.94
CA SER A 190 -15.81 8.58 -39.49
C SER A 190 -16.32 7.52 -38.49
N GLY A 191 -16.96 6.47 -39.02
CA GLY A 191 -17.36 5.31 -38.22
C GLY A 191 -16.23 4.28 -38.09
N VAL A 192 -16.59 3.09 -37.61
CA VAL A 192 -15.64 1.95 -37.55
C VAL A 192 -15.15 1.61 -38.95
N ALA A 193 -13.85 1.72 -39.14
CA ALA A 193 -13.18 1.44 -40.40
C ALA A 193 -11.77 0.90 -40.17
N LEU A 194 -11.21 0.33 -41.23
CA LEU A 194 -9.86 -0.19 -41.22
C LEU A 194 -8.85 0.95 -41.07
N PHE A 195 -7.94 0.79 -40.12
CA PHE A 195 -7.03 1.83 -39.64
C PHE A 195 -5.62 1.29 -39.55
N ASN A 196 -4.68 2.05 -40.15
CA ASN A 196 -3.26 1.76 -40.07
C ASN A 196 -2.65 2.56 -38.91
N LEU A 197 -2.45 1.88 -37.78
CA LEU A 197 -1.90 2.47 -36.55
C LEU A 197 -0.55 3.15 -36.82
N THR A 198 0.38 2.45 -37.45
CA THR A 198 1.74 2.95 -37.71
C THR A 198 1.73 4.14 -38.65
N GLN A 199 0.88 4.14 -39.69
CA GLN A 199 0.75 5.27 -40.60
C GLN A 199 0.22 6.50 -39.88
N TYR A 200 -0.81 6.34 -39.06
CA TYR A 200 -1.40 7.46 -38.31
C TYR A 200 -0.41 8.03 -37.29
N THR A 201 0.23 7.18 -36.47
CA THR A 201 1.19 7.65 -35.47
C THR A 201 2.39 8.32 -36.12
N SER A 202 2.90 7.78 -37.23
CA SER A 202 4.01 8.41 -37.97
C SER A 202 3.61 9.76 -38.58
N ALA A 203 2.43 9.86 -39.19
CA ALA A 203 1.94 11.10 -39.79
C ALA A 203 1.65 12.19 -38.74
N ALA A 204 1.27 11.78 -37.52
CA ALA A 204 0.98 12.65 -36.39
C ALA A 204 2.21 12.99 -35.53
N ASN A 205 3.39 12.47 -35.87
CA ASN A 205 4.63 12.53 -35.07
C ASN A 205 4.47 11.97 -33.64
N LEU A 206 3.57 11.00 -33.45
CA LEU A 206 3.37 10.35 -32.15
C LEU A 206 4.48 9.33 -31.89
N GLY A 207 5.04 9.37 -30.68
CA GLY A 207 5.99 8.37 -30.20
C GLY A 207 5.32 7.04 -29.83
N ASN A 208 5.94 6.30 -28.90
CA ASN A 208 5.33 5.10 -28.34
C ASN A 208 4.17 5.45 -27.40
N PRO A 209 3.17 4.56 -27.26
CA PRO A 209 2.10 4.76 -26.29
C PRO A 209 2.69 4.73 -24.88
N ILE A 210 2.29 5.72 -24.07
CA ILE A 210 2.79 5.92 -22.70
C ILE A 210 2.04 5.07 -21.67
N VAL A 211 0.77 4.77 -21.95
CA VAL A 211 -0.08 3.88 -21.16
C VAL A 211 -1.05 3.15 -22.10
N GLY A 212 -1.58 2.02 -21.66
CA GLY A 212 -2.56 1.27 -22.41
C GLY A 212 -3.25 0.21 -21.57
N THR A 213 -4.41 -0.25 -22.03
CA THR A 213 -5.17 -1.36 -21.46
C THR A 213 -5.94 -2.07 -22.58
N TYR A 214 -6.50 -3.23 -22.30
CA TYR A 214 -7.39 -3.91 -23.22
C TYR A 214 -8.39 -4.77 -22.46
N PHE A 215 -9.49 -5.12 -23.09
CA PHE A 215 -10.38 -6.20 -22.65
C PHE A 215 -10.71 -7.09 -23.85
N THR A 216 -11.32 -8.25 -23.59
CA THR A 216 -11.73 -9.18 -24.65
C THR A 216 -13.24 -9.31 -24.73
N VAL A 217 -13.77 -9.37 -25.94
CA VAL A 217 -15.19 -9.66 -26.20
C VAL A 217 -15.27 -10.80 -27.20
N GLN A 218 -16.16 -11.75 -26.92
CA GLN A 218 -16.47 -12.88 -27.79
C GLN A 218 -17.98 -12.95 -28.01
N GLU A 219 -18.37 -13.22 -29.25
CA GLU A 219 -19.76 -13.51 -29.61
C GLU A 219 -19.86 -14.98 -30.05
N GLY A 220 -20.77 -15.74 -29.46
CA GLY A 220 -20.89 -17.19 -29.70
C GLY A 220 -19.69 -18.02 -29.22
N ALA A 221 -19.76 -19.34 -29.36
CA ALA A 221 -18.63 -20.23 -29.08
C ALA A 221 -17.60 -20.16 -30.21
N ALA A 222 -16.31 -20.09 -29.89
CA ALA A 222 -15.25 -20.04 -30.90
C ALA A 222 -15.26 -21.29 -31.79
N ASN A 223 -15.20 -21.08 -33.11
CA ASN A 223 -15.23 -22.17 -34.11
C ASN A 223 -13.88 -22.89 -34.24
N ALA A 224 -12.82 -22.36 -33.61
CA ALA A 224 -11.47 -22.91 -33.62
C ALA A 224 -10.75 -22.61 -32.29
N SER A 225 -9.70 -23.37 -32.01
CA SER A 225 -8.81 -23.09 -30.89
C SER A 225 -8.04 -21.79 -31.15
N VAL A 226 -8.10 -20.88 -30.19
CA VAL A 226 -7.50 -19.55 -30.22
C VAL A 226 -6.50 -19.45 -29.07
N ALA A 227 -5.45 -18.64 -29.24
CA ALA A 227 -4.47 -18.45 -28.18
C ALA A 227 -5.15 -17.82 -26.96
N SER A 228 -4.98 -18.45 -25.80
CA SER A 228 -5.49 -17.91 -24.53
C SER A 228 -4.74 -16.62 -24.17
N THR A 229 -5.48 -15.64 -23.69
CA THR A 229 -4.95 -14.35 -23.19
C THR A 229 -5.23 -14.21 -21.70
N THR A 230 -5.13 -15.29 -20.94
CA THR A 230 -5.33 -15.26 -19.47
C THR A 230 -4.57 -14.09 -18.88
N ALA A 231 -5.17 -13.37 -17.93
CA ALA A 231 -4.49 -12.28 -17.24
C ALA A 231 -3.13 -12.79 -16.75
N VAL A 232 -2.09 -11.98 -16.95
CA VAL A 232 -0.75 -12.35 -16.51
C VAL A 232 -0.77 -12.47 -15.01
N ASP A 233 -0.36 -13.65 -14.56
CA ASP A 233 -0.07 -13.85 -13.17
C ASP A 233 1.17 -13.02 -12.84
N SER A 234 0.94 -11.92 -12.11
CA SER A 234 2.02 -11.09 -11.57
C SER A 234 3.05 -11.90 -10.77
N THR A 235 2.73 -13.13 -10.35
CA THR A 235 3.66 -14.07 -9.74
C THR A 235 4.75 -14.61 -10.67
N THR A 236 4.62 -14.44 -11.99
CA THR A 236 5.48 -15.12 -12.97
C THR A 236 6.51 -14.21 -13.65
N LEU A 237 6.57 -12.93 -13.28
CA LEU A 237 7.39 -11.92 -13.95
C LEU A 237 8.87 -11.99 -13.55
N PRO A 238 9.86 -11.77 -14.46
CA PRO A 238 11.29 -12.03 -14.22
C PRO A 238 11.96 -11.39 -13.00
N GLN A 239 11.33 -10.38 -12.39
CA GLN A 239 11.67 -9.87 -11.05
C GLN A 239 11.48 -10.95 -9.94
N TYR A 240 10.95 -12.12 -10.31
CA TYR A 240 10.63 -13.31 -9.54
C TYR A 240 11.58 -14.51 -9.79
N THR A 241 12.68 -14.36 -10.54
CA THR A 241 13.62 -15.49 -10.69
C THR A 241 14.35 -15.72 -9.37
N ALA A 242 13.85 -16.63 -8.54
CA ALA A 242 14.54 -17.13 -7.36
C ALA A 242 15.93 -17.62 -7.78
N THR A 243 16.98 -16.90 -7.42
CA THR A 243 18.33 -17.45 -7.53
C THR A 243 18.43 -18.51 -6.45
N ALA A 244 18.15 -19.76 -6.84
CA ALA A 244 18.41 -20.93 -6.02
C ALA A 244 19.92 -21.10 -5.90
N THR A 245 20.56 -20.41 -4.96
CA THR A 245 21.90 -20.77 -4.51
C THR A 245 21.77 -21.83 -3.42
N ALA A 246 21.34 -23.04 -3.82
CA ALA A 246 21.52 -24.22 -3.02
C ALA A 246 22.97 -24.71 -3.20
N SER A 247 23.92 -24.12 -2.48
CA SER A 247 25.23 -24.76 -2.31
C SER A 247 25.09 -25.84 -1.24
N THR A 248 24.85 -27.07 -1.68
CA THR A 248 24.96 -28.27 -0.85
C THR A 248 26.41 -28.42 -0.39
N ASN A 249 26.67 -28.16 0.89
CA ASN A 249 27.89 -28.59 1.55
C ASN A 249 27.81 -30.11 1.78
N SER A 250 28.48 -30.88 0.93
CA SER A 250 28.85 -32.26 1.23
C SER A 250 30.31 -32.31 1.67
N THR A 251 30.50 -32.74 2.90
CA THR A 251 31.79 -33.05 3.53
C THR A 251 32.48 -34.28 2.93
N HIS A 252 33.82 -34.22 2.96
CA HIS A 252 34.84 -35.30 2.85
C HIS A 252 35.35 -35.76 1.46
N GLY A 253 36.59 -35.34 1.18
CA GLY A 253 37.76 -36.23 1.15
C GLY A 253 38.18 -36.84 -0.20
N ASP A 254 39.15 -36.22 -0.89
CA ASP A 254 40.48 -36.80 -1.16
C ASP A 254 41.25 -36.09 -2.29
N GLY A 255 42.55 -35.87 -2.05
CA GLY A 255 43.59 -36.19 -3.03
C GLY A 255 44.07 -35.15 -4.06
N HIS A 256 45.25 -34.59 -3.77
CA HIS A 256 46.39 -34.42 -4.70
C HIS A 256 46.45 -33.25 -5.72
N SER A 257 47.16 -32.21 -5.28
CA SER A 257 48.48 -31.76 -5.77
C SER A 257 48.68 -31.18 -7.19
N ASN A 258 49.01 -29.87 -7.17
CA ASN A 258 50.26 -29.22 -7.62
C ASN A 258 50.32 -28.40 -8.92
N SER A 259 50.82 -27.17 -8.70
CA SER A 259 51.74 -26.35 -9.51
C SER A 259 51.26 -25.68 -10.81
N GLY A 260 51.35 -24.34 -10.84
CA GLY A 260 51.26 -23.54 -12.07
C GLY A 260 51.29 -22.02 -11.89
N ALA A 261 52.48 -21.48 -11.58
CA ALA A 261 53.01 -20.17 -12.02
C ALA A 261 52.37 -18.81 -11.61
N LYS A 262 53.31 -17.86 -11.43
CA LYS A 262 53.27 -16.48 -10.92
C LYS A 262 52.61 -15.43 -11.83
N SER A 263 52.03 -14.41 -11.14
CA SER A 263 52.17 -12.95 -11.35
C SER A 263 51.62 -12.29 -12.62
N THR A 264 50.70 -11.32 -12.49
CA THR A 264 51.00 -9.86 -12.45
C THR A 264 49.71 -9.03 -12.38
N VAL A 265 49.67 -8.09 -11.45
CA VAL A 265 48.70 -6.98 -11.40
C VAL A 265 49.28 -5.81 -12.19
N TRP A 266 48.50 -5.22 -13.09
CA TRP A 266 48.85 -4.02 -13.85
C TRP A 266 48.02 -2.84 -13.32
N ILE A 267 48.70 -1.83 -12.76
CA ILE A 267 48.13 -0.52 -12.42
C ILE A 267 48.94 0.52 -13.20
N PRO A 268 48.30 1.40 -13.97
CA PRO A 268 48.87 2.70 -14.31
C PRO A 268 48.36 3.74 -13.31
N GLY A 269 49.28 4.24 -12.47
CA GLY A 269 49.11 5.53 -11.83
C GLY A 269 49.59 6.65 -12.76
N ASN A 270 49.17 7.88 -12.46
CA ASN A 270 50.08 9.01 -12.29
C ASN A 270 49.36 10.17 -11.56
N SER A 271 49.76 10.31 -10.29
CA SER A 271 50.20 11.55 -9.61
C SER A 271 49.71 12.91 -10.11
N ASN A 272 49.15 13.69 -9.18
CA ASN A 272 49.91 14.80 -8.59
C ASN A 272 49.45 15.09 -7.16
N GLU A 273 50.45 15.06 -6.28
CA GLU A 273 50.43 15.34 -4.85
C GLU A 273 50.85 16.80 -4.64
N LEU A 274 50.24 17.50 -3.67
CA LEU A 274 50.87 18.62 -2.97
C LEU A 274 50.16 18.81 -1.62
N THR A 275 50.81 18.29 -0.58
CA THR A 275 50.56 18.49 0.84
C THR A 275 51.15 19.83 1.29
N VAL A 276 50.43 20.61 2.12
CA VAL A 276 51.02 21.40 3.21
C VAL A 276 50.03 21.45 4.37
N ASP A 277 50.57 21.16 5.55
CA ASP A 277 49.97 21.08 6.88
C ASP A 277 49.98 22.44 7.60
N SER A 278 49.06 22.68 8.55
CA SER A 278 49.31 23.31 9.86
C SER A 278 48.04 23.81 10.57
N ASP A 279 47.99 23.44 11.85
CA ASP A 279 47.06 23.82 12.92
C ASP A 279 46.77 25.33 13.06
N LEU A 280 45.59 25.66 13.61
CA LEU A 280 45.46 26.63 14.72
C LEU A 280 44.04 26.63 15.34
N VAL A 281 44.02 26.41 16.65
CA VAL A 281 42.91 26.58 17.60
C VAL A 281 42.91 28.04 18.09
N TYR A 282 41.73 28.70 18.20
CA TYR A 282 41.24 29.32 19.46
C TYR A 282 40.00 30.24 19.33
N HIS A 283 39.12 30.03 20.31
CA HIS A 283 38.20 30.91 21.05
C HIS A 283 37.08 31.73 20.39
N HIS A 284 35.90 31.51 20.99
CA HIS A 284 34.61 32.15 20.80
C HIS A 284 34.37 33.05 22.01
N GLU A 285 34.10 34.35 21.81
CA GLU A 285 33.53 35.22 22.84
C GLU A 285 32.35 36.03 22.30
N SER A 286 31.31 36.01 23.12
CA SER A 286 29.98 36.61 23.07
C SER A 286 29.97 38.10 23.44
N VAL A 287 29.09 38.93 22.84
CA VAL A 287 28.51 40.12 23.50
C VAL A 287 27.09 40.44 22.95
N GLN A 288 26.13 40.60 23.86
CA GLN A 288 24.80 41.23 23.71
C GLN A 288 24.89 42.77 23.78
N PHE A 289 23.95 43.51 23.16
CA PHE A 289 22.95 44.37 23.86
C PHE A 289 22.35 45.51 22.99
N ALA A 290 21.04 45.69 23.22
CA ALA A 290 20.29 46.95 23.42
C ALA A 290 19.76 47.81 22.25
N TYR A 291 18.47 48.11 22.41
CA TYR A 291 17.54 49.00 21.69
C TYR A 291 17.76 50.50 21.99
N ILE A 292 17.53 51.38 21.01
CA ILE A 292 16.98 52.74 21.20
C ILE A 292 16.11 53.11 19.98
N ALA A 293 14.90 53.62 20.24
CA ALA A 293 13.95 54.20 19.29
C ALA A 293 14.16 55.72 19.15
N LEU A 294 13.77 56.32 18.01
CA LEU A 294 13.16 57.65 17.88
C LEU A 294 12.76 57.94 16.40
N SER A 295 11.93 58.96 16.24
CA SER A 295 10.77 59.06 15.34
C SER A 295 10.86 60.07 14.17
N ASN A 296 9.96 59.87 13.18
CA ASN A 296 9.21 60.86 12.37
C ASN A 296 9.87 61.66 11.21
N THR A 297 9.45 61.40 9.96
CA THR A 297 8.51 62.24 9.12
C THR A 297 8.79 62.13 7.59
N THR A 298 7.77 61.62 6.88
CA THR A 298 7.36 61.64 5.44
C THR A 298 8.16 62.35 4.33
N TYR A 299 8.29 61.67 3.17
CA TYR A 299 7.64 62.04 1.88
C TYR A 299 7.41 60.79 0.98
N PHE A 300 6.30 60.79 0.24
CA PHE A 300 5.75 59.72 -0.60
C PHE A 300 6.52 59.50 -1.92
N VAL A 301 6.73 58.23 -2.34
CA VAL A 301 6.49 57.72 -3.71
C VAL A 301 6.16 56.21 -3.65
N SER A 302 5.13 55.83 -4.39
CA SER A 302 4.52 54.50 -4.54
C SER A 302 5.43 53.43 -5.16
N THR A 303 5.45 52.21 -4.62
CA THR A 303 5.13 50.94 -5.34
C THR A 303 5.21 49.73 -4.39
N SER A 304 4.39 48.73 -4.68
CA SER A 304 3.91 47.65 -3.81
C SER A 304 4.87 46.47 -3.62
N ALA A 305 5.21 46.14 -2.36
CA ALA A 305 5.55 44.79 -1.91
C ALA A 305 5.53 44.72 -0.36
N LYS A 306 4.69 43.87 0.21
CA LYS A 306 4.69 43.40 1.63
C LYS A 306 4.23 41.94 1.55
N ASN A 307 4.95 40.89 1.94
CA ASN A 307 5.73 40.60 3.16
C ASN A 307 4.99 41.01 4.43
N TYR A 308 4.29 40.04 5.02
CA TYR A 308 3.81 40.09 6.40
C TYR A 308 4.19 38.80 7.13
N ASP A 309 4.84 39.01 8.26
CA ASP A 309 5.18 38.05 9.30
C ASP A 309 3.96 37.50 10.05
N ALA A 310 4.25 36.37 10.68
CA ALA A 310 3.52 35.61 11.69
C ALA A 310 2.51 36.37 12.57
N LEU A 311 1.32 35.78 12.67
CA LEU A 311 0.43 35.92 13.82
C LEU A 311 0.10 34.52 14.35
N SER A 312 0.45 34.31 15.62
CA SER A 312 0.05 33.18 16.45
C SER A 312 -1.47 33.06 16.55
N CYS A 313 -2.02 31.87 16.31
CA CYS A 313 -3.41 31.53 16.61
C CYS A 313 -3.49 30.15 17.27
N THR A 314 -4.07 30.14 18.47
CA THR A 314 -4.44 28.99 19.30
C THR A 314 -5.34 28.00 18.55
N PRO A 315 -5.19 26.67 18.74
CA PRO A 315 -6.04 25.70 18.06
C PRO A 315 -7.42 25.65 18.71
N THR A 316 -8.45 25.92 17.93
CA THR A 316 -9.85 25.66 18.28
C THR A 316 -10.19 24.22 17.87
N THR A 317 -10.77 23.46 18.79
CA THR A 317 -11.15 22.06 18.65
C THR A 317 -12.12 21.81 17.50
N GLN A 318 -11.68 21.12 16.44
CA GLN A 318 -12.56 20.49 15.45
C GLN A 318 -13.05 19.13 15.97
N LEU A 319 -14.37 18.89 15.86
CA LEU A 319 -15.00 17.61 16.17
C LEU A 319 -14.51 16.53 15.21
N ALA A 320 -13.73 15.57 15.71
CA ALA A 320 -13.40 14.34 15.01
C ALA A 320 -14.60 13.39 15.01
N PHE A 321 -14.97 12.90 13.82
CA PHE A 321 -15.87 11.76 13.66
C PHE A 321 -15.22 10.51 14.29
N ARG A 322 -15.84 9.99 15.36
CA ARG A 322 -15.41 8.75 16.04
C ARG A 322 -15.48 7.56 15.08
N ARG A 323 -14.37 6.82 14.94
CA ARG A 323 -14.38 5.43 14.45
C ARG A 323 -14.91 4.53 15.58
N SER A 324 -15.87 3.65 15.28
CA SER A 324 -16.44 2.72 16.26
C SER A 324 -15.57 1.47 16.37
N PHE A 325 -15.21 1.15 17.61
CA PHE A 325 -14.31 0.10 18.06
C PHE A 325 -14.94 -1.30 18.00
N ALA A 326 -14.14 -2.34 18.25
CA ALA A 326 -14.65 -3.61 18.76
C ALA A 326 -15.26 -3.37 20.15
N THR A 327 -16.55 -3.06 20.18
CA THR A 327 -17.35 -3.02 21.42
C THR A 327 -17.62 -4.44 21.91
N PRO A 328 -17.78 -4.66 23.23
CA PRO A 328 -18.33 -5.90 23.75
C PRO A 328 -19.65 -6.19 23.03
N VAL A 329 -19.76 -7.36 22.41
CA VAL A 329 -21.05 -7.84 21.92
C VAL A 329 -21.84 -8.25 23.15
N ASP A 330 -22.75 -7.38 23.57
CA ASP A 330 -23.90 -7.79 24.35
C ASP A 330 -25.11 -7.07 23.76
N ILE A 331 -25.89 -7.78 22.95
CA ILE A 331 -27.19 -7.31 22.49
C ILE A 331 -28.24 -8.26 23.03
N THR A 332 -28.90 -7.83 24.11
CA THR A 332 -30.33 -8.14 24.29
C THR A 332 -31.12 -6.83 24.22
N PRO A 333 -32.08 -6.69 23.29
CA PRO A 333 -32.88 -5.49 23.18
C PRO A 333 -34.06 -5.64 24.15
N HIS A 334 -33.93 -5.21 25.40
CA HIS A 334 -35.05 -4.73 26.25
C HIS A 334 -34.53 -4.34 27.65
N LYS A 335 -34.26 -3.04 27.85
CA LYS A 335 -34.61 -2.20 29.01
C LYS A 335 -33.75 -0.93 29.00
N LEU A 336 -34.41 0.19 28.68
CA LEU A 336 -33.94 1.53 29.02
C LEU A 336 -33.88 1.64 30.55
N ASN A 337 -32.70 1.41 31.12
CA ASN A 337 -32.24 2.05 32.35
C ASN A 337 -30.74 1.78 32.51
N ILE A 338 -29.90 2.73 32.09
CA ILE A 338 -28.47 2.73 32.36
C ILE A 338 -28.29 3.35 33.74
N PRO A 339 -27.87 2.61 34.79
CA PRO A 339 -27.26 3.26 35.94
C PRO A 339 -25.90 3.80 35.48
N THR A 340 -25.66 5.08 35.80
CA THR A 340 -24.38 5.77 35.59
C THR A 340 -23.23 4.86 36.00
N PRO A 341 -22.22 4.58 35.13
CA PRO A 341 -21.10 3.76 35.55
C PRO A 341 -20.34 4.50 36.64
N VAL A 342 -20.34 3.90 37.83
CA VAL A 342 -19.49 4.30 38.95
C VAL A 342 -18.05 4.23 38.45
N ALA A 343 -17.34 5.35 38.51
CA ALA A 343 -15.93 5.43 38.15
C ALA A 343 -15.14 4.39 38.96
N ALA A 344 -14.72 3.31 38.30
CA ALA A 344 -13.72 2.41 38.86
C ALA A 344 -12.44 3.23 39.12
N SER A 345 -11.86 3.07 40.31
CA SER A 345 -10.66 3.77 40.73
C SER A 345 -9.52 3.55 39.73
N ALA A 346 -8.90 4.62 39.27
CA ALA A 346 -7.90 4.66 38.20
C ALA A 346 -6.52 4.04 38.54
N SER A 347 -6.45 3.01 39.40
CA SER A 347 -5.20 2.45 39.92
C SER A 347 -4.87 1.01 39.52
N ASP A 348 -5.84 0.20 39.08
CA ASP A 348 -5.67 -1.24 38.97
C ASP A 348 -5.77 -1.71 37.50
N LEU A 349 -4.66 -2.24 36.98
CA LEU A 349 -4.56 -2.89 35.67
C LEU A 349 -5.38 -4.18 35.64
N ALA A 350 -5.91 -4.55 34.47
CA ALA A 350 -6.57 -5.85 34.30
C ALA A 350 -5.56 -7.00 34.56
N PRO A 351 -6.01 -8.24 34.89
CA PRO A 351 -5.10 -9.32 35.27
C PRO A 351 -3.96 -9.61 34.27
N LEU A 352 -4.26 -9.65 32.97
CA LEU A 352 -3.26 -9.84 31.91
C LEU A 352 -2.31 -8.64 31.78
N GLU A 353 -2.84 -7.43 31.83
CA GLU A 353 -2.05 -6.19 31.75
C GLU A 353 -1.11 -6.06 32.96
N LYS A 354 -1.57 -6.46 34.15
CA LYS A 354 -0.78 -6.51 35.37
C LYS A 354 0.35 -7.53 35.24
N TYR A 355 0.05 -8.75 34.78
CA TYR A 355 1.06 -9.77 34.51
C TYR A 355 2.14 -9.25 33.55
N ILE A 356 1.72 -8.63 32.44
CA ILE A 356 2.62 -8.03 31.45
C ILE A 356 3.49 -6.93 32.06
N TYR A 357 2.88 -6.04 32.85
CA TYR A 357 3.60 -4.98 33.57
C TYR A 357 4.64 -5.56 34.54
N ASP A 358 4.28 -6.58 35.32
CA ASP A 358 5.18 -7.22 36.29
C ASP A 358 6.35 -7.95 35.57
N CYS A 359 6.10 -8.54 34.40
CA CYS A 359 7.15 -9.10 33.55
C CYS A 359 8.10 -8.01 33.01
N ILE A 360 7.57 -6.87 32.54
CA ILE A 360 8.37 -5.76 32.01
C ILE A 360 9.22 -5.10 33.10
N LEU A 361 8.69 -4.95 34.32
CA LEU A 361 9.43 -4.38 35.44
C LEU A 361 10.73 -5.12 35.74
N ASN A 362 10.76 -6.43 35.49
CA ASN A 362 11.91 -7.30 35.70
C ASN A 362 12.73 -7.52 34.42
N GLY A 363 12.31 -6.92 33.30
CA GLY A 363 12.90 -7.09 31.98
C GLY A 363 13.87 -5.97 31.59
N PRO A 364 14.54 -6.10 30.43
CA PRO A 364 15.40 -5.06 29.88
C PRO A 364 14.57 -3.83 29.46
N PRO A 365 15.13 -2.60 29.50
CA PRO A 365 14.41 -1.40 29.07
C PRO A 365 14.23 -1.36 27.54
N SER A 366 13.07 -0.88 27.09
CA SER A 366 12.81 -0.55 25.69
C SER A 366 13.35 0.83 25.32
N ALA A 367 13.46 1.12 24.01
CA ALA A 367 13.70 2.46 23.52
C ALA A 367 12.64 3.44 24.09
N PRO A 368 13.02 4.69 24.43
CA PRO A 368 12.08 5.65 25.00
C PRO A 368 10.87 5.89 24.09
N LEU A 369 9.67 5.99 24.67
CA LEU A 369 8.45 6.26 23.89
C LEU A 369 8.56 7.51 23.02
N SER A 370 9.24 8.56 23.49
CA SER A 370 9.48 9.77 22.70
C SER A 370 10.25 9.47 21.40
N ARG A 371 11.26 8.60 21.47
CA ARG A 371 12.01 8.14 20.30
C ARG A 371 11.12 7.30 19.40
N ILE A 372 10.38 6.32 19.94
CA ILE A 372 9.46 5.48 19.15
C ILE A 372 8.41 6.33 18.42
N HIS A 373 7.79 7.31 19.08
CA HIS A 373 6.81 8.20 18.44
C HIS A 373 7.45 9.12 17.38
N THR A 374 8.69 9.55 17.61
CA THR A 374 9.44 10.34 16.62
C THR A 374 9.72 9.50 15.39
N GLU A 375 10.27 8.30 15.56
CA GLU A 375 10.56 7.36 14.47
C GLU A 375 9.27 6.90 13.76
N TYR A 376 8.20 6.64 14.49
CA TYR A 376 6.88 6.33 13.92
C TYR A 376 6.42 7.38 12.91
N LYS A 377 6.59 8.67 13.24
CA LYS A 377 6.20 9.79 12.38
C LYS A 377 7.21 10.04 11.27
N SER A 378 8.51 10.01 11.58
CA SER A 378 9.57 10.32 10.60
C SER A 378 9.84 9.18 9.61
N HIS A 379 9.48 7.94 9.93
CA HIS A 379 9.61 6.77 9.05
C HIS A 379 8.29 6.39 8.37
N ALA A 380 7.28 7.25 8.41
CA ALA A 380 6.03 7.02 7.69
C ALA A 380 6.28 6.97 6.18
N GLY A 381 5.90 5.87 5.54
CA GLY A 381 6.12 5.60 4.11
C GLY A 381 7.57 5.26 3.74
N ARG A 382 8.44 4.99 4.72
CA ARG A 382 9.84 4.63 4.45
C ARG A 382 9.93 3.24 3.82
N VAL A 383 10.52 3.14 2.63
CA VAL A 383 10.87 1.86 2.01
C VAL A 383 12.22 1.37 2.56
N LEU A 384 12.26 0.12 3.03
CA LEU A 384 13.45 -0.50 3.58
C LEU A 384 14.31 -1.11 2.47
N ASP A 385 15.62 -0.90 2.53
CA ASP A 385 16.62 -1.44 1.59
C ASP A 385 16.92 -2.92 1.90
N VAL A 386 15.86 -3.72 2.01
CA VAL A 386 15.85 -5.15 2.30
C VAL A 386 14.80 -5.77 1.41
N GLN A 387 15.13 -6.92 0.81
CA GLN A 387 14.19 -7.67 -0.01
C GLN A 387 13.56 -8.77 0.84
N LEU A 388 12.24 -8.72 1.00
CA LEU A 388 11.52 -9.84 1.59
C LEU A 388 11.43 -11.01 0.59
N PRO A 389 11.58 -12.26 1.04
CA PRO A 389 11.37 -13.42 0.19
C PRO A 389 9.90 -13.52 -0.22
N TYR A 390 9.65 -14.05 -1.41
CA TYR A 390 8.31 -14.24 -1.97
C TYR A 390 7.87 -15.67 -1.63
N GLU A 391 7.04 -15.84 -0.59
CA GLU A 391 6.74 -17.15 -0.01
C GLU A 391 5.24 -17.53 -0.11
N SER A 392 4.64 -17.44 -1.29
CA SER A 392 3.22 -17.79 -1.54
C SER A 392 2.90 -19.29 -1.51
N ARG A 393 3.93 -20.12 -1.72
CA ARG A 393 3.84 -21.59 -1.63
C ARG A 393 5.01 -22.09 -0.79
N PRO A 394 5.03 -21.77 0.52
CA PRO A 394 6.16 -22.09 1.36
C PRO A 394 6.32 -23.60 1.47
N GLY A 395 7.58 -24.05 1.45
CA GLY A 395 7.92 -25.46 1.70
C GLY A 395 7.50 -25.91 3.10
N ALA A 396 7.44 -27.22 3.34
CA ALA A 396 6.91 -27.81 4.56
C ALA A 396 7.50 -27.24 5.87
N GLN A 397 8.79 -26.87 5.86
CA GLN A 397 9.50 -26.30 7.02
C GLN A 397 9.17 -24.82 7.28
N ARG A 398 8.73 -24.09 6.25
CA ARG A 398 8.41 -22.66 6.33
C ARG A 398 6.93 -22.40 6.57
N ARG A 399 6.08 -23.26 6.00
CA ARG A 399 4.62 -23.18 6.06
C ARG A 399 4.10 -23.03 7.49
N VAL A 400 3.19 -22.08 7.69
CA VAL A 400 2.40 -21.97 8.93
C VAL A 400 1.40 -23.12 8.98
N SER A 401 1.37 -23.85 10.09
CA SER A 401 0.47 -24.99 10.30
C SER A 401 -0.47 -24.70 11.46
N PRO A 402 -1.66 -24.12 11.23
CA PRO A 402 -2.62 -23.79 12.30
C PRO A 402 -3.01 -24.96 13.21
N LEU A 403 -2.96 -26.18 12.67
CA LEU A 403 -3.35 -27.42 13.34
C LEU A 403 -2.20 -28.17 14.03
N SER A 404 -0.94 -27.74 13.88
CA SER A 404 0.17 -28.39 14.60
C SER A 404 0.23 -27.87 16.04
N PRO A 405 0.62 -28.70 17.03
CA PRO A 405 0.90 -28.21 18.38
C PRO A 405 1.95 -27.09 18.29
N ASP A 406 1.63 -25.97 18.94
CA ASP A 406 2.11 -24.60 18.70
C ASP A 406 3.51 -24.46 18.09
N ASN A 407 3.55 -23.97 16.84
CA ASN A 407 4.69 -23.20 16.39
C ASN A 407 4.52 -21.76 16.92
N ASN A 408 5.47 -21.35 17.76
CA ASN A 408 5.50 -20.09 18.51
C ASN A 408 5.79 -18.85 17.65
N GLU A 409 5.06 -18.72 16.55
CA GLU A 409 5.33 -17.81 15.44
C GLU A 409 4.67 -16.42 15.61
N ILE A 410 3.65 -16.33 16.47
CA ILE A 410 2.86 -15.13 16.70
C ILE A 410 3.18 -14.62 18.10
N VAL A 411 3.44 -13.32 18.18
CA VAL A 411 3.84 -12.62 19.40
C VAL A 411 2.75 -11.67 19.87
N LEU A 412 2.79 -11.32 21.15
CA LEU A 412 1.97 -10.26 21.72
C LEU A 412 2.84 -9.01 21.82
N VAL A 413 2.35 -7.89 21.29
CA VAL A 413 2.97 -6.58 21.35
C VAL A 413 2.28 -5.80 22.45
N ALA A 414 3.05 -5.33 23.42
CA ALA A 414 2.57 -4.55 24.54
C ALA A 414 3.14 -3.13 24.48
N HIS A 415 2.25 -2.14 24.43
CA HIS A 415 2.60 -0.75 24.61
C HIS A 415 2.34 -0.35 26.06
N LEU A 416 3.41 -0.11 26.82
CA LEU A 416 3.34 0.27 28.23
C LEU A 416 3.60 1.77 28.39
N VAL A 417 2.67 2.46 29.05
CA VAL A 417 2.81 3.85 29.49
C VAL A 417 2.77 3.93 31.00
N VAL A 418 3.83 4.47 31.60
CA VAL A 418 3.93 4.77 33.02
C VAL A 418 4.19 6.26 33.20
N THR A 419 3.27 6.94 33.87
CA THR A 419 3.34 8.40 34.10
C THR A 419 4.09 8.73 35.38
N LYS A 420 4.65 9.95 35.50
CA LYS A 420 5.19 10.50 36.75
C LYS A 420 4.19 10.47 37.92
N ALA A 421 2.90 10.49 37.64
CA ALA A 421 1.83 10.39 38.62
C ALA A 421 1.51 8.95 39.06
N GLY A 422 2.26 7.94 38.60
CA GLY A 422 2.07 6.54 38.94
C GLY A 422 0.91 5.85 38.20
N ARG A 423 0.25 6.54 37.26
CA ARG A 423 -0.75 5.91 36.38
C ARG A 423 -0.08 5.02 35.37
N ARG A 424 -0.66 3.86 35.13
CA ARG A 424 -0.18 2.78 34.26
C ARG A 424 -1.26 2.46 33.24
N HIS A 425 -0.87 2.30 31.98
CA HIS A 425 -1.74 1.84 30.90
C HIS A 425 -0.98 0.87 30.00
N VAL A 426 -1.65 -0.21 29.61
CA VAL A 426 -1.13 -1.22 28.70
C VAL A 426 -2.12 -1.36 27.54
N SER A 427 -1.67 -1.13 26.32
CA SER A 427 -2.41 -1.50 25.10
C SER A 427 -1.76 -2.73 24.48
N LEU A 428 -2.58 -3.66 23.99
CA LEU A 428 -2.16 -4.97 23.53
C LEU A 428 -2.57 -5.18 22.07
N SER A 429 -1.63 -5.67 21.27
CA SER A 429 -1.87 -6.14 19.91
C SER A 429 -1.09 -7.44 19.68
N SER A 430 -1.40 -8.16 18.61
CA SER A 430 -0.62 -9.28 18.11
C SER A 430 0.43 -8.78 17.10
N GLY A 431 1.38 -9.64 16.76
CA GLY A 431 2.35 -9.39 15.70
C GLY A 431 3.03 -10.66 15.25
N PHE A 432 3.84 -10.56 14.20
CA PHE A 432 4.63 -11.68 13.69
C PHE A 432 5.95 -11.19 13.11
N ALA A 433 6.97 -12.05 13.14
CA ALA A 433 8.28 -11.73 12.60
C ALA A 433 8.29 -11.82 11.07
N LEU A 434 8.98 -10.89 10.41
CA LEU A 434 9.26 -10.91 8.97
C LEU A 434 10.67 -11.45 8.72
N ASN A 435 10.90 -12.04 7.54
CA ASN A 435 12.23 -12.52 7.17
C ASN A 435 13.12 -11.35 6.74
N PHE A 436 13.58 -10.62 7.76
CA PHE A 436 14.40 -9.44 7.68
C PHE A 436 15.85 -9.83 7.92
N ASP A 437 16.62 -10.00 6.85
CA ASP A 437 18.05 -10.27 6.92
C ASP A 437 18.80 -9.08 6.29
N THR A 438 19.16 -8.09 7.12
CA THR A 438 20.21 -7.12 6.81
C THR A 438 21.55 -7.77 7.10
N GLU A 439 22.41 -7.91 6.08
CA GLU A 439 23.79 -8.46 6.12
C GLU A 439 24.43 -8.60 7.53
N GLY A 440 24.11 -9.67 8.27
CA GLY A 440 24.82 -10.09 9.49
C GLY A 440 24.59 -9.29 10.79
N GLU A 441 23.80 -8.21 10.78
CA GLU A 441 23.52 -7.39 11.97
C GLU A 441 22.21 -7.86 12.63
N GLY A 442 22.31 -8.59 13.75
CA GLY A 442 21.28 -9.48 14.32
C GLY A 442 19.90 -8.94 14.72
N GLU A 443 19.46 -7.75 14.30
CA GLU A 443 18.09 -7.26 14.57
C GLU A 443 17.02 -8.08 13.85
N GLN A 444 15.79 -8.12 14.40
CA GLN A 444 14.64 -8.72 13.73
C GLN A 444 13.52 -7.70 13.54
N CYS A 445 12.73 -7.87 12.47
CA CYS A 445 11.58 -7.03 12.17
C CYS A 445 10.27 -7.71 12.58
N ILE A 446 9.42 -7.00 13.32
CA ILE A 446 8.07 -7.43 13.70
C ILE A 446 7.03 -6.57 13.00
N ALA A 447 6.07 -7.19 12.32
CA ALA A 447 4.88 -6.53 11.79
C ALA A 447 3.76 -6.54 12.84
N THR A 448 3.12 -5.38 13.04
CA THR A 448 1.94 -5.19 13.90
C THR A 448 1.12 -3.99 13.42
N CYS A 449 0.09 -3.61 14.17
CA CYS A 449 -0.77 -2.47 13.86
C CYS A 449 -0.29 -1.15 14.49
N CYS A 450 -0.63 -0.02 13.86
CA CYS A 450 -0.31 1.32 14.36
C CYS A 450 -1.23 1.75 15.50
N HIS A 451 -2.52 1.38 15.43
CA HIS A 451 -3.53 1.93 16.33
C HIS A 451 -3.30 1.57 17.80
N SER A 452 -2.58 0.50 18.14
CA SER A 452 -2.21 0.21 19.53
C SER A 452 -1.15 1.19 20.07
N LEU A 453 -0.29 1.73 19.18
CA LEU A 453 0.59 2.85 19.48
C LEU A 453 -0.20 4.16 19.58
N GLU A 454 -1.11 4.41 18.64
CA GLU A 454 -1.92 5.63 18.59
C GLU A 454 -3.00 5.69 19.69
N GLU A 455 -3.56 4.58 20.15
CA GLU A 455 -4.58 4.54 21.21
C GLU A 455 -4.04 5.08 22.55
N ALA A 456 -2.75 4.86 22.79
CA ALA A 456 -2.06 5.48 23.90
C ALA A 456 -1.84 6.99 23.69
N GLU A 457 -1.80 7.49 22.45
CA GLU A 457 -1.51 8.89 22.14
C GLU A 457 -2.58 9.88 22.65
N PRO A 458 -3.91 9.63 22.61
CA PRO A 458 -4.92 10.45 23.30
C PRO A 458 -4.81 10.43 24.83
N GLN A 459 -4.37 9.31 25.43
CA GLN A 459 -4.14 9.24 26.87
C GLN A 459 -2.86 9.98 27.27
N ILE A 460 -1.85 9.97 26.40
CA ILE A 460 -0.64 10.80 26.47
C ILE A 460 -1.04 12.28 26.27
N THR A 461 -1.60 12.70 25.14
CA THR A 461 -1.93 14.11 24.85
C THR A 461 -2.98 14.76 25.77
N ARG A 462 -3.91 14.02 26.37
CA ARG A 462 -4.87 14.58 27.36
C ARG A 462 -4.38 14.57 28.81
N ILE A 463 -3.29 13.86 29.14
CA ILE A 463 -2.83 13.70 30.53
C ILE A 463 -1.33 14.02 30.72
N VAL A 464 -0.46 13.80 29.73
CA VAL A 464 1.02 13.77 29.85
C VAL A 464 1.75 14.02 28.50
N SER A 465 2.61 15.06 28.41
CA SER A 465 3.63 15.14 27.33
C SER A 465 4.48 13.86 27.34
N PRO A 466 4.94 13.30 26.20
CA PRO A 466 5.88 12.16 26.17
C PRO A 466 7.10 12.31 27.10
N GLU A 467 7.47 13.55 27.44
CA GLU A 467 8.54 13.94 28.38
C GLU A 467 8.20 13.70 29.87
N ALA A 468 6.95 13.33 30.17
CA ALA A 468 6.46 13.02 31.51
C ALA A 468 6.13 11.53 31.72
N CYS A 469 6.50 10.67 30.75
CA CYS A 469 6.61 9.23 30.94
C CYS A 469 7.89 8.88 31.72
N MET A 470 7.84 7.78 32.49
CA MET A 470 8.97 7.23 33.24
C MET A 470 9.26 5.80 32.78
N SER A 471 10.50 5.34 32.96
CA SER A 471 10.82 3.92 32.79
C SER A 471 9.94 3.06 33.71
N PRO A 472 9.47 1.88 33.25
CA PRO A 472 9.79 1.21 31.99
C PRO A 472 8.76 1.48 30.86
N SER A 473 8.34 2.73 30.63
CA SER A 473 7.51 3.05 29.46
C SER A 473 8.23 2.69 28.14
N GLY A 474 7.52 2.02 27.23
CA GLY A 474 8.11 1.52 25.99
C GLY A 474 7.22 0.52 25.27
N LEU A 475 7.76 -0.09 24.21
CA LEU A 475 7.12 -1.18 23.48
C LEU A 475 7.88 -2.49 23.73
N TYR A 476 7.12 -3.56 23.93
CA TYR A 476 7.65 -4.88 24.29
C TYR A 476 6.99 -5.97 23.46
N ILE A 477 7.78 -6.95 23.05
CA ILE A 477 7.31 -8.15 22.37
C ILE A 477 7.33 -9.31 23.37
N PHE A 478 6.23 -10.03 23.47
CA PHE A 478 6.07 -11.23 24.27
C PHE A 478 5.97 -12.44 23.33
N PRO A 479 7.07 -13.19 23.15
CA PRO A 479 7.04 -14.46 22.47
C PRO A 479 6.28 -15.51 23.29
N ALA A 480 6.12 -16.70 22.72
CA ALA A 480 5.47 -17.80 23.43
C ALA A 480 6.16 -18.19 24.74
N SER A 481 7.47 -17.91 24.89
CA SER A 481 8.22 -18.11 26.13
C SER A 481 7.76 -17.25 27.29
N GLY A 482 7.02 -16.15 27.03
CA GLY A 482 6.56 -15.21 28.04
C GLY A 482 7.59 -14.16 28.47
N SER A 483 8.87 -14.34 28.13
CA SER A 483 9.91 -13.35 28.45
C SER A 483 9.82 -12.12 27.53
N PRO A 484 9.71 -10.89 28.08
CA PRO A 484 9.60 -9.68 27.26
C PRO A 484 10.91 -9.37 26.52
N VAL A 485 10.79 -9.09 25.23
CA VAL A 485 11.85 -8.60 24.35
C VAL A 485 11.60 -7.11 24.10
N PRO A 486 12.58 -6.22 24.36
CA PRO A 486 12.39 -4.79 24.23
C PRO A 486 12.42 -4.38 22.74
N VAL A 487 11.52 -3.50 22.34
CA VAL A 487 11.60 -2.84 21.03
C VAL A 487 12.69 -1.78 21.04
N THR A 488 13.56 -1.80 20.02
CA THR A 488 14.71 -0.90 19.87
C THR A 488 14.44 0.29 18.96
N GLY A 489 13.40 0.22 18.12
CA GLY A 489 13.01 1.29 17.21
C GLY A 489 11.85 0.94 16.29
N VAL A 490 11.54 1.86 15.37
CA VAL A 490 10.60 1.66 14.26
C VAL A 490 11.37 1.63 12.95
N HIS A 491 11.28 0.55 12.18
CA HIS A 491 11.87 0.50 10.85
C HIS A 491 11.08 1.35 9.85
N SER A 492 9.76 1.17 9.82
CA SER A 492 8.85 1.89 8.92
C SER A 492 7.41 1.81 9.42
N SER A 493 6.56 2.73 8.96
CA SER A 493 5.13 2.75 9.28
C SER A 493 4.28 3.15 8.07
N LEU A 494 3.06 2.64 8.00
CA LEU A 494 2.00 3.11 7.10
C LEU A 494 0.75 3.44 7.93
N PRO A 495 0.71 4.62 8.60
CA PRO A 495 -0.39 4.98 9.50
C PRO A 495 -1.79 4.90 8.86
N ARG A 496 -1.90 5.26 7.57
CA ARG A 496 -3.18 5.22 6.83
C ARG A 496 -3.71 3.81 6.62
N HIS A 497 -2.82 2.83 6.57
CA HIS A 497 -3.13 1.40 6.44
C HIS A 497 -2.96 0.65 7.77
N ASP A 498 -2.61 1.36 8.84
CA ASP A 498 -2.48 0.80 10.18
C ASP A 498 -1.41 -0.32 10.27
N ILE A 499 -0.28 -0.14 9.58
CA ILE A 499 0.86 -1.09 9.56
C ILE A 499 2.09 -0.48 10.22
N LEU A 500 2.67 -1.19 11.18
CA LEU A 500 3.87 -0.78 11.92
C LEU A 500 4.93 -1.87 11.86
N LEU A 501 6.15 -1.52 11.45
CA LEU A 501 7.31 -2.40 11.44
C LEU A 501 8.28 -2.01 12.56
N LEU A 502 8.40 -2.86 13.57
CA LEU A 502 9.23 -2.64 14.75
C LEU A 502 10.58 -3.35 14.61
N SER A 503 11.64 -2.72 15.12
CA SER A 503 12.95 -3.36 15.31
C SER A 503 13.04 -3.95 16.72
N ILE A 504 13.58 -5.17 16.82
CA ILE A 504 13.94 -5.83 18.07
C ILE A 504 15.37 -6.38 18.00
N PRO A 505 16.06 -6.56 19.15
CA PRO A 505 17.37 -7.18 19.16
C PRO A 505 17.30 -8.66 18.76
N HIS A 506 18.46 -9.24 18.44
CA HIS A 506 18.60 -10.67 18.23
C HIS A 506 18.07 -11.47 19.43
N THR A 507 17.12 -12.37 19.22
CA THR A 507 16.66 -13.29 20.26
C THR A 507 17.35 -14.65 20.13
N THR A 508 17.52 -15.35 21.25
CA THR A 508 18.01 -16.74 21.26
C THR A 508 17.03 -17.62 22.04
N PRO A 509 16.28 -18.52 21.37
CA PRO A 509 16.26 -18.76 19.93
C PRO A 509 15.68 -17.57 19.15
N ARG A 510 16.08 -17.43 17.87
CA ARG A 510 15.57 -16.39 16.96
C ARG A 510 14.06 -16.56 16.79
N LEU A 511 13.29 -15.48 16.82
CA LEU A 511 11.87 -15.56 16.50
C LEU A 511 11.70 -16.06 15.07
N ARG A 512 10.86 -17.08 14.87
CA ARG A 512 10.58 -17.64 13.55
C ARG A 512 9.82 -16.62 12.72
N ALA A 513 10.45 -16.14 11.65
CA ALA A 513 9.77 -15.33 10.65
C ALA A 513 8.65 -16.11 9.94
N LEU A 514 7.58 -15.44 9.53
CA LEU A 514 6.50 -16.07 8.78
C LEU A 514 6.63 -15.87 7.26
N PRO A 515 6.23 -16.87 6.45
CA PRO A 515 6.26 -16.77 5.00
C PRO A 515 5.19 -15.79 4.54
N LEU A 516 5.59 -14.69 3.92
CA LEU A 516 4.69 -13.67 3.43
C LEU A 516 4.37 -13.95 1.94
N SER A 517 3.12 -13.74 1.54
CA SER A 517 2.70 -13.78 0.14
C SER A 517 2.37 -12.37 -0.31
N PRO A 518 2.98 -11.86 -1.39
CA PRO A 518 2.64 -10.54 -1.92
C PRO A 518 1.34 -10.56 -2.73
N TYR A 519 0.72 -11.72 -2.94
CA TYR A 519 -0.47 -11.84 -3.77
C TYR A 519 -1.72 -11.80 -2.91
N PRO A 520 -2.63 -10.84 -3.17
CA PRO A 520 -3.91 -10.78 -2.49
C PRO A 520 -4.71 -12.05 -2.73
N ALA A 521 -5.19 -12.65 -1.64
CA ALA A 521 -6.00 -13.85 -1.69
C ALA A 521 -7.36 -13.55 -2.37
N PRO A 522 -7.81 -14.35 -3.37
CA PRO A 522 -9.09 -14.12 -4.04
C PRO A 522 -10.28 -14.13 -3.08
N GLU A 523 -11.37 -13.47 -3.44
CA GLU A 523 -12.63 -13.56 -2.69
C GLU A 523 -13.10 -15.02 -2.57
N GLY A 524 -13.60 -15.39 -1.40
CA GLY A 524 -14.05 -16.74 -1.08
C GLY A 524 -12.93 -17.73 -0.73
N SER A 525 -11.66 -17.35 -0.90
CA SER A 525 -10.53 -18.20 -0.50
C SER A 525 -10.54 -18.45 1.02
N PRO A 526 -10.15 -19.66 1.46
CA PRO A 526 -10.06 -19.99 2.87
C PRO A 526 -8.92 -19.23 3.52
N LEU A 527 -9.12 -18.83 4.77
CA LEU A 527 -8.10 -18.22 5.61
C LEU A 527 -8.17 -18.71 7.04
N SER A 528 -7.02 -18.70 7.68
CA SER A 528 -6.83 -18.92 9.11
C SER A 528 -6.36 -17.65 9.79
N VAL A 529 -6.87 -17.38 10.99
CA VAL A 529 -6.42 -16.24 11.82
C VAL A 529 -6.22 -16.70 13.25
N ARG A 530 -5.19 -16.16 13.92
CA ARG A 530 -4.96 -16.41 15.34
C ARG A 530 -5.70 -15.36 16.16
N LEU A 531 -6.56 -15.82 17.07
CA LEU A 531 -7.30 -14.99 18.02
C LEU A 531 -6.66 -15.03 19.40
N LEU A 532 -6.73 -13.88 20.09
CA LEU A 532 -6.32 -13.69 21.48
C LEU A 532 -7.56 -13.40 22.34
N SER A 533 -7.60 -13.93 23.55
CA SER A 533 -8.54 -13.47 24.57
C SER A 533 -7.80 -13.24 25.89
N SER A 534 -8.06 -12.12 26.55
CA SER A 534 -7.79 -12.01 27.98
C SER A 534 -8.73 -12.97 28.73
N HIS A 535 -8.28 -13.52 29.85
CA HIS A 535 -9.00 -14.50 30.67
C HIS A 535 -10.54 -14.31 30.73
N GLY A 536 -11.28 -15.40 30.49
CA GLY A 536 -12.73 -15.42 30.24
C GLY A 536 -12.99 -15.89 28.81
N GLN A 537 -13.65 -17.03 28.64
CA GLN A 537 -13.97 -17.55 27.31
C GLN A 537 -14.86 -16.54 26.58
N PRO A 538 -14.46 -16.04 25.39
CA PRO A 538 -15.44 -15.38 24.53
C PRO A 538 -16.47 -16.43 24.15
N GLU A 539 -17.76 -16.16 24.39
CA GLU A 539 -18.83 -16.79 23.63
C GLU A 539 -18.71 -16.29 22.18
N LEU A 540 -17.78 -16.85 21.42
CA LEU A 540 -17.75 -16.68 19.98
C LEU A 540 -19.03 -17.30 19.44
N GLN A 541 -19.84 -16.50 18.72
CA GLN A 541 -20.92 -17.04 17.90
C GLN A 541 -20.30 -18.09 16.98
N SER A 542 -20.81 -19.32 17.11
CA SER A 542 -20.20 -20.56 16.64
C SER A 542 -19.94 -20.57 15.13
N HIS A 543 -18.73 -20.22 14.71
CA HIS A 543 -18.15 -20.75 13.48
C HIS A 543 -17.58 -22.13 13.78
N GLY A 544 -18.45 -23.15 13.72
CA GLY A 544 -18.22 -24.55 13.30
C GLY A 544 -17.09 -25.44 13.86
N GLY A 545 -16.00 -24.89 14.40
CA GLY A 545 -14.78 -25.65 14.68
C GLY A 545 -14.73 -26.27 16.08
N LYS A 546 -14.41 -27.58 16.14
CA LYS A 546 -14.11 -28.38 17.35
C LYS A 546 -12.83 -27.95 18.11
N GLU A 547 -12.29 -26.78 17.82
CA GLU A 547 -10.95 -26.36 18.29
C GLU A 547 -11.01 -25.67 19.66
N VAL A 548 -10.13 -26.10 20.57
CA VAL A 548 -10.08 -25.67 21.98
C VAL A 548 -9.11 -24.49 22.14
N TRP A 549 -9.46 -23.51 22.97
CA TRP A 549 -8.55 -22.43 23.36
C TRP A 549 -7.34 -23.00 24.11
N GLY A 550 -6.14 -22.66 23.68
CA GLY A 550 -4.90 -22.97 24.37
C GLY A 550 -4.52 -21.87 25.36
N GLU A 551 -4.04 -22.25 26.53
CA GLU A 551 -3.51 -21.29 27.51
C GLU A 551 -2.18 -20.69 27.05
N TRP A 552 -1.96 -19.43 27.42
CA TRP A 552 -0.73 -18.69 27.18
C TRP A 552 -0.48 -17.68 28.30
N LEU A 553 0.78 -17.29 28.50
CA LEU A 553 1.21 -16.34 29.54
C LEU A 553 0.66 -16.74 30.91
N ASP A 554 1.00 -17.95 31.37
CA ASP A 554 0.57 -18.54 32.64
C ASP A 554 -0.96 -18.56 32.86
N GLY A 555 -1.72 -18.69 31.77
CA GLY A 555 -3.19 -18.76 31.80
C GLY A 555 -3.88 -17.39 31.85
N PHE A 556 -3.13 -16.28 31.88
CA PHE A 556 -3.70 -14.93 31.82
C PHE A 556 -4.20 -14.56 30.42
N ALA A 557 -3.69 -15.24 29.38
CA ALA A 557 -4.15 -15.12 28.00
C ALA A 557 -4.56 -16.49 27.44
N LEU A 558 -5.52 -16.47 26.52
CA LEU A 558 -5.93 -17.61 25.73
C LEU A 558 -5.66 -17.31 24.26
N ARG A 559 -5.27 -18.34 23.51
CA ARG A 559 -5.06 -18.25 22.06
C ARG A 559 -5.76 -19.38 21.33
N LYS A 560 -6.27 -19.09 20.14
CA LYS A 560 -6.95 -20.07 19.28
C LYS A 560 -6.73 -19.74 17.82
N TRP A 561 -6.43 -20.74 17.00
CA TRP A 561 -6.57 -20.60 15.55
C TRP A 561 -8.05 -20.73 15.19
N VAL A 562 -8.50 -19.94 14.22
CA VAL A 562 -9.78 -20.15 13.55
C VAL A 562 -9.45 -20.44 12.09
N THR A 563 -9.72 -21.67 11.65
CA THR A 563 -9.30 -22.20 10.34
C THR A 563 -10.39 -22.20 9.28
N GLU A 564 -11.65 -21.96 9.67
CA GLU A 564 -12.82 -21.93 8.78
C GLU A 564 -13.13 -20.54 8.19
N GLY A 565 -12.17 -19.61 8.29
CA GLY A 565 -12.33 -18.26 7.78
C GLY A 565 -12.36 -18.22 6.25
N LYS A 566 -12.94 -17.15 5.71
CA LYS A 566 -12.95 -16.84 4.28
C LYS A 566 -12.76 -15.36 4.01
N VAL A 567 -12.06 -15.07 2.92
CA VAL A 567 -11.94 -13.71 2.37
C VAL A 567 -13.30 -13.31 1.81
N LEU A 568 -13.76 -12.12 2.17
CA LEU A 568 -15.04 -11.57 1.69
C LEU A 568 -14.87 -10.50 0.62
N GLY A 569 -13.65 -10.01 0.41
CA GLY A 569 -13.35 -9.00 -0.61
C GLY A 569 -12.45 -7.91 -0.05
N TYR A 570 -12.25 -6.87 -0.85
CA TYR A 570 -11.32 -5.79 -0.54
C TYR A 570 -12.00 -4.43 -0.63
N ARG A 571 -11.36 -3.45 -0.01
CA ARG A 571 -11.78 -2.05 -0.06
C ARG A 571 -10.59 -1.14 -0.29
N ASP A 572 -10.80 -0.05 -1.00
CA ASP A 572 -9.83 1.04 -1.07
C ASP A 572 -9.84 1.89 0.22
N LEU A 573 -8.98 2.91 0.28
CA LEU A 573 -8.94 3.85 1.41
C LEU A 573 -10.26 4.61 1.63
N ALA A 574 -11.08 4.78 0.59
CA ALA A 574 -12.39 5.42 0.68
C ALA A 574 -13.50 4.46 1.13
N GLY A 575 -13.18 3.17 1.29
CA GLY A 575 -14.15 2.13 1.65
C GLY A 575 -15.01 1.67 0.47
N ARG A 576 -14.61 1.98 -0.77
CA ARG A 576 -15.24 1.46 -1.99
C ARG A 576 -14.75 0.04 -2.24
N GLU A 577 -15.58 -0.80 -2.85
CA GLU A 577 -15.18 -2.15 -3.24
C GLU A 577 -13.96 -2.11 -4.16
N SER A 578 -13.04 -3.04 -3.94
CA SER A 578 -11.84 -3.23 -4.75
C SER A 578 -11.64 -4.71 -4.99
N LYS A 579 -11.07 -5.06 -6.14
CA LYS A 579 -10.94 -6.46 -6.56
C LYS A 579 -9.49 -6.84 -6.84
N PRO A 580 -8.97 -7.93 -6.24
CA PRO A 580 -7.70 -8.51 -6.63
C PRO A 580 -7.65 -8.79 -8.13
N GLY A 581 -6.49 -8.57 -8.74
CA GLY A 581 -6.32 -8.71 -10.20
C GLY A 581 -6.86 -7.54 -11.03
N THR A 582 -7.40 -6.50 -10.38
CA THR A 582 -7.71 -5.20 -11.02
C THR A 582 -6.65 -4.15 -10.64
N TYR A 583 -6.76 -2.94 -11.20
CA TYR A 583 -5.91 -1.79 -10.82
C TYR A 583 -6.41 -1.04 -9.57
N ASP A 584 -7.43 -1.56 -8.89
CA ASP A 584 -7.91 -0.95 -7.66
C ASP A 584 -6.88 -1.14 -6.55
N ALA A 585 -6.63 -0.08 -5.78
CA ALA A 585 -5.77 -0.17 -4.60
C ALA A 585 -6.45 -1.01 -3.53
N LEU A 586 -5.86 -2.13 -3.12
CA LEU A 586 -6.41 -2.99 -2.07
C LEU A 586 -5.93 -2.50 -0.71
N SER A 587 -6.44 -1.34 -0.30
CA SER A 587 -6.04 -0.73 0.96
C SER A 587 -6.45 -1.55 2.17
N HIS A 588 -7.53 -2.34 2.06
CA HIS A 588 -8.08 -3.12 3.16
C HIS A 588 -8.72 -4.42 2.68
N MET A 589 -8.78 -5.39 3.58
CA MET A 589 -9.30 -6.74 3.37
C MET A 589 -10.44 -7.02 4.35
N LEU A 590 -11.54 -7.59 3.85
CA LEU A 590 -12.66 -8.07 4.64
C LEU A 590 -12.64 -9.59 4.75
N PHE A 591 -13.00 -10.11 5.92
CA PHE A 591 -13.12 -11.55 6.16
C PHE A 591 -14.25 -11.86 7.14
N ASN A 592 -14.72 -13.12 7.15
CA ASN A 592 -15.89 -13.53 7.92
C ASN A 592 -15.60 -13.93 9.37
N VAL A 593 -14.34 -14.00 9.78
CA VAL A 593 -13.96 -14.21 11.19
C VAL A 593 -13.94 -12.86 11.89
N LEU A 594 -14.47 -12.78 13.11
CA LEU A 594 -14.43 -11.55 13.92
C LEU A 594 -13.22 -11.59 14.87
N PRO A 595 -12.18 -10.78 14.65
CA PRO A 595 -11.05 -10.72 15.56
C PRO A 595 -11.49 -10.22 16.93
N THR A 596 -11.04 -10.91 17.97
CA THR A 596 -11.20 -10.52 19.38
C THR A 596 -10.19 -9.44 19.76
N PRO A 597 -10.45 -8.64 20.81
CA PRO A 597 -9.52 -7.62 21.31
C PRO A 597 -8.11 -8.19 21.54
N GLY A 598 -7.08 -7.44 21.11
CA GLY A 598 -5.67 -7.86 21.16
C GLY A 598 -5.23 -8.77 20.00
N SER A 599 -6.14 -9.20 19.13
CA SER A 599 -5.79 -9.94 17.89
C SER A 599 -5.37 -9.02 16.73
N SER A 600 -5.50 -7.70 16.87
CA SER A 600 -5.01 -6.74 15.89
C SER A 600 -3.52 -6.92 15.65
N GLY A 601 -3.05 -6.97 14.41
CA GLY A 601 -1.68 -7.33 14.04
C GLY A 601 -1.43 -8.84 13.86
N ALA A 602 -2.43 -9.70 14.09
CA ALA A 602 -2.29 -11.13 13.83
C ALA A 602 -2.21 -11.44 12.32
N PRO A 603 -1.40 -12.43 11.89
CA PRO A 603 -1.33 -12.82 10.50
C PRO A 603 -2.64 -13.49 10.02
N LEU A 604 -3.05 -13.17 8.80
CA LEU A 604 -4.07 -13.88 8.03
C LEU A 604 -3.35 -14.86 7.10
N VAL A 605 -3.62 -16.15 7.28
CA VAL A 605 -2.86 -17.25 6.66
C VAL A 605 -3.74 -18.02 5.69
N ASP A 606 -3.28 -18.27 4.47
CA ASP A 606 -4.03 -19.03 3.47
C ASP A 606 -3.94 -20.57 3.67
N GLU A 607 -4.63 -21.33 2.81
CA GLU A 607 -4.58 -22.81 2.80
C GLU A 607 -3.18 -23.40 2.52
N HIS A 608 -2.26 -22.60 1.98
CA HIS A 608 -0.90 -22.99 1.69
C HIS A 608 0.06 -22.62 2.83
N GLY A 609 -0.47 -22.04 3.91
CA GLY A 609 0.24 -21.60 5.10
C GLY A 609 1.19 -20.42 4.84
N ALA A 610 0.86 -19.57 3.87
CA ALA A 610 1.48 -18.26 3.64
C ALA A 610 0.63 -17.16 4.28
N VAL A 611 1.27 -16.11 4.78
CA VAL A 611 0.60 -14.91 5.29
C VAL A 611 0.17 -14.06 4.11
N VAL A 612 -1.14 -13.92 3.91
CA VAL A 612 -1.77 -13.14 2.82
C VAL A 612 -2.29 -11.78 3.31
N GLY A 613 -2.25 -11.53 4.61
CA GLY A 613 -2.64 -10.26 5.20
C GLY A 613 -2.42 -10.19 6.70
N MET A 614 -2.89 -9.12 7.31
CA MET A 614 -2.82 -8.88 8.75
C MET A 614 -4.19 -8.39 9.25
N ALA A 615 -4.70 -9.00 10.31
CA ALA A 615 -5.95 -8.60 10.95
C ALA A 615 -5.76 -7.26 11.67
N LEU A 616 -6.73 -6.35 11.57
CA LEU A 616 -6.72 -5.07 12.28
C LEU A 616 -7.86 -4.96 13.30
N GLY A 617 -8.91 -5.78 13.17
CA GLY A 617 -10.01 -5.82 14.12
C GLY A 617 -11.33 -6.19 13.47
N THR A 618 -12.42 -5.67 14.05
CA THR A 618 -13.78 -5.86 13.53
C THR A 618 -14.33 -4.51 13.06
N ARG A 619 -15.05 -4.49 11.93
CA ARG A 619 -15.70 -3.29 11.40
C ARG A 619 -17.14 -3.61 10.97
N MET A 620 -18.05 -2.66 11.19
CA MET A 620 -19.39 -2.71 10.61
C MET A 620 -19.27 -2.48 9.10
N ASP A 621 -19.64 -3.47 8.30
CA ASP A 621 -19.58 -3.37 6.83
C ASP A 621 -20.82 -2.63 6.31
N ASN A 622 -22.01 -3.16 6.62
CA ASN A 622 -23.28 -2.46 6.40
C ASN A 622 -24.34 -2.93 7.42
N ARG A 623 -25.49 -2.22 7.49
CA ARG A 623 -26.56 -2.53 8.46
C ARG A 623 -27.24 -3.90 8.25
N VAL A 624 -27.04 -4.54 7.10
CA VAL A 624 -27.70 -5.80 6.73
C VAL A 624 -26.78 -6.99 7.02
N GLU A 625 -25.52 -6.90 6.64
CA GLU A 625 -24.49 -7.93 6.82
C GLU A 625 -23.84 -7.90 8.20
N GLY A 626 -23.90 -6.76 8.88
CA GLY A 626 -23.38 -6.59 10.23
C GLY A 626 -21.86 -6.44 10.29
N ASN A 627 -21.28 -6.96 11.37
CA ASN A 627 -19.85 -6.87 11.64
C ASN A 627 -19.06 -7.90 10.81
N ARG A 628 -17.90 -7.49 10.31
CA ARG A 628 -16.94 -8.32 9.58
C ARG A 628 -15.55 -8.16 10.18
N GLY A 629 -14.69 -9.14 9.97
CA GLY A 629 -13.26 -8.99 10.17
C GLY A 629 -12.69 -7.97 9.21
N TRP A 630 -11.81 -7.12 9.71
CA TRP A 630 -11.14 -6.03 9.00
C TRP A 630 -9.64 -6.23 9.10
N GLY A 631 -8.94 -6.10 7.98
CA GLY A 631 -7.49 -6.27 7.90
C GLY A 631 -6.89 -5.51 6.73
N VAL A 632 -5.61 -5.80 6.48
CA VAL A 632 -4.85 -5.32 5.33
C VAL A 632 -4.25 -6.49 4.57
N PRO A 633 -4.16 -6.43 3.22
CA PRO A 633 -3.41 -7.42 2.47
C PRO A 633 -1.91 -7.33 2.74
N ALA A 634 -1.23 -8.47 2.59
CA ALA A 634 0.20 -8.56 2.76
C ALA A 634 0.98 -7.79 1.68
N GLU A 635 0.37 -7.47 0.55
CA GLU A 635 0.97 -6.61 -0.49
C GLU A 635 1.44 -5.25 0.08
N LEU A 636 0.65 -4.65 0.98
CA LEU A 636 0.99 -3.37 1.61
C LEU A 636 2.18 -3.49 2.58
N ILE A 637 2.40 -4.68 3.15
CA ILE A 637 3.60 -4.94 3.94
C ILE A 637 4.81 -4.98 3.00
N TYR A 638 4.70 -5.61 1.83
CA TYR A 638 5.78 -5.63 0.82
C TYR A 638 6.11 -4.25 0.26
N GLU A 639 5.15 -3.34 0.15
CA GLU A 639 5.40 -1.94 -0.27
C GLU A 639 6.37 -1.19 0.66
N MET A 640 6.53 -1.66 1.90
CA MET A 640 7.48 -1.10 2.87
C MET A 640 8.92 -1.62 2.66
N PHE A 641 9.15 -2.48 1.66
CA PHE A 641 10.43 -3.13 1.34
C PHE A 641 10.83 -2.91 -0.12
N THR A 642 12.13 -3.06 -0.39
CA THR A 642 12.64 -3.00 -1.76
C THR A 642 12.24 -4.26 -2.51
N LEU A 643 11.74 -4.11 -3.74
CA LEU A 643 11.33 -5.25 -4.56
C LEU A 643 12.55 -5.87 -5.28
N PRO A 644 12.70 -7.20 -5.28
CA PRO A 644 13.73 -7.89 -6.05
C PRO A 644 13.67 -7.54 -7.54
N GLY A 645 14.83 -7.30 -8.14
CA GLY A 645 14.97 -7.04 -9.57
C GLY A 645 14.64 -5.61 -10.04
N LEU A 646 14.37 -4.67 -9.14
CA LEU A 646 14.19 -3.25 -9.43
C LEU A 646 15.40 -2.46 -8.88
N ASN A 647 16.55 -2.59 -9.53
CA ASN A 647 17.70 -1.69 -9.29
C ASN A 647 17.38 -0.33 -9.91
N LEU A 648 16.60 0.49 -9.20
CA LEU A 648 16.51 1.90 -9.50
C LEU A 648 17.91 2.48 -9.35
N LYS A 649 18.53 2.87 -10.47
CA LYS A 649 19.83 3.56 -10.42
C LYS A 649 19.60 4.83 -9.60
N LYS A 650 20.08 4.84 -8.35
CA LYS A 650 20.22 6.06 -7.55
C LYS A 650 21.04 7.04 -8.40
N LYS A 651 20.43 8.16 -8.77
CA LYS A 651 21.13 9.33 -9.29
C LYS A 651 21.31 10.33 -8.16
#